data_AF-A0A927W4X9-F1
#
_entry.id   AF-A0A927W4X9-F1
#
_cell.length_a   1.000
_cell.length_b   1.000
_cell.length_c   1.000
_cell.angle_alpha   90.00
_cell.angle_beta   90.00
_cell.angle_gamma   90.00
#
_symmetry.space_group_name_H-M   'P 1'
#
loop_
_entity.id
_entity.type
_entity.pdbx_description
1 polymer ?
#
loop_
_entity_poly.entity_id
_entity_poly.type
_entity_poly.pdbx_seq_one_letter_code
_entity_poly.pdbx_strand_id
1 'polypeptide(L)'
;MIKKKILAGMLSAVLVLTTNVGFASADTDKFTDINGHWGQSIINEAASLGIVGGYPEGNFLPDNLMKREEFYKLIVNVLTVKPDTSNTAVSFKDVDPIEWYVPTIKTAVAAGITKGYEDGAFGVGQMISRQEAAKVVASVISTDNLDTSKNASTAKDAAIIGEWALPYVNVMFQKGYMQGDNEGNFRPTMALTRAEAATLLLNVKKKETVIKGPAGVTPAPEITTPTGTAGCQRAHSVTAGAFTVGTGTAKDPYEVSTEAQLNHIRVHMSEGGYYKLTKDIKITSDFATMVSNTSTSAPNWSEGNFEPIGTEGNPFVGNFDGNSHSISGLNITGTVKGSTELGNIAGYAGLFGYVDSKSTIDGLTIEKSTITGSAYVGGIAGYSKGSITNCVLGESSSVTGQINTGGIVGYSKQRLKSNINKGAVEGTNTNTGGVVGTIDVEGDALYGCVNKGTVKGKSKIGGVVGFIAASSATVNIEKCSNAGKVSSSVNFAGGVAGQVDGSAYGVYITDCYNTGELSGEGINGGIIGYAMGSKTKISDCYNTGEINGKNSGGIVGSNEGDIEKCYNKGKIIADTEAGGIVAYQNTGEGHIQKCYNDGNVTANSNAGGIAGLSKDKIFNCYNTGNIKATDTAGGLVGLNYAPIQRSYNAGVIKGSNGIGSLTGRNRAKLTNCFWLTATGETDIGYEDSGSSKNIVMRLSKEQLSGQVKVKLDDGFQLLTNYLNNKDTSKVWEYTYRIEEAASSESASVISDGGGIVPPISISTTDEKGNVISSSDLNSGYIYPSLIDLKR
;
A
#
# COMPACT_ATOMS: atom_id res chain seq x y z
N MET A 1 69.46 34.32 23.42
CA MET A 1 69.38 35.23 24.59
C MET A 1 67.95 35.75 24.72
N ILE A 2 67.37 35.60 25.92
CA ILE A 2 66.28 36.39 26.54
C ILE A 2 64.89 36.30 25.85
N LYS A 3 63.87 35.55 26.33
CA LYS A 3 63.05 35.56 27.58
C LYS A 3 61.78 36.48 27.55
N LYS A 4 60.65 35.85 27.95
CA LYS A 4 59.35 36.32 28.54
C LYS A 4 58.20 36.61 27.54
N LYS A 5 57.06 35.90 27.53
CA LYS A 5 55.98 35.53 28.51
C LYS A 5 54.89 36.60 28.74
N ILE A 6 53.65 36.25 28.30
CA ILE A 6 52.32 36.39 28.96
C ILE A 6 51.74 37.84 28.97
N LEU A 7 50.48 38.20 28.62
CA LEU A 7 49.14 37.65 28.89
C LEU A 7 48.04 38.20 27.91
N ALA A 8 46.96 37.41 27.81
CA ALA A 8 45.60 37.55 27.26
C ALA A 8 44.92 38.91 26.95
N GLY A 9 43.95 38.87 26.02
CA GLY A 9 42.70 39.63 26.17
C GLY A 9 41.95 40.07 24.90
N MET A 10 41.12 39.17 24.35
CA MET A 10 39.84 39.42 23.64
C MET A 10 39.77 40.19 22.30
N LEU A 11 39.53 39.40 21.24
CA LEU A 11 38.37 39.44 20.31
C LEU A 11 37.91 40.80 19.76
N SER A 12 38.11 41.02 18.44
CA SER A 12 37.04 41.27 17.44
C SER A 12 37.58 41.67 16.05
N ALA A 13 36.88 41.19 15.03
CA ALA A 13 36.83 41.65 13.64
C ALA A 13 37.93 41.22 12.64
N VAL A 14 37.51 40.32 11.76
CA VAL A 14 38.12 39.80 10.53
C VAL A 14 38.04 40.83 9.40
N LEU A 15 39.12 41.05 8.64
CA LEU A 15 39.05 41.58 7.26
C LEU A 15 40.24 41.11 6.40
N VAL A 16 39.93 40.17 5.50
CA VAL A 16 40.36 40.00 4.10
C VAL A 16 41.85 40.12 3.74
N LEU A 17 42.44 38.98 3.33
CA LEU A 17 43.41 38.93 2.23
C LEU A 17 42.94 37.89 1.20
N THR A 18 42.72 38.37 -0.03
CA THR A 18 42.35 37.60 -1.21
C THR A 18 43.60 37.05 -1.91
N THR A 19 43.61 35.75 -2.19
CA THR A 19 44.37 35.17 -3.30
C THR A 19 43.45 34.26 -4.11
N ASN A 20 43.10 34.72 -5.31
CA ASN A 20 42.43 33.94 -6.34
C ASN A 20 43.33 32.77 -6.75
N VAL A 21 42.86 31.55 -6.50
CA VAL A 21 43.29 30.36 -7.25
C VAL A 21 42.04 29.88 -7.98
N GLY A 22 42.01 30.15 -9.29
CA GLY A 22 40.95 29.65 -10.15
C GLY A 22 41.12 28.13 -10.31
N PHE A 23 40.23 27.35 -9.71
CA PHE A 23 40.06 25.96 -10.08
C PHE A 23 39.22 25.91 -11.36
N ALA A 24 39.86 25.54 -12.46
CA ALA A 24 39.15 24.95 -13.58
C ALA A 24 38.60 23.59 -13.08
N SER A 25 37.28 23.46 -13.04
CA SER A 25 36.63 22.17 -12.80
C SER A 25 36.97 21.24 -13.95
N ALA A 26 37.78 20.20 -13.69
CA ALA A 26 37.90 19.08 -14.60
C ALA A 26 36.54 18.36 -14.66
N ASP A 27 35.89 18.40 -15.82
CA ASP A 27 34.63 17.72 -16.05
C ASP A 27 34.90 16.20 -16.03
N THR A 28 34.52 15.54 -14.94
CA THR A 28 34.70 14.10 -14.78
C THR A 28 33.91 13.35 -15.85
N ASP A 29 34.56 12.41 -16.55
CA ASP A 29 33.91 11.51 -17.53
C ASP A 29 32.66 10.87 -16.89
N LYS A 30 31.50 10.99 -17.57
CA LYS A 30 30.22 10.52 -17.03
C LYS A 30 30.09 9.00 -17.01
N PHE A 31 30.89 8.30 -17.82
CA PHE A 31 30.83 6.84 -17.97
C PHE A 31 32.22 6.23 -17.84
N THR A 32 32.29 5.06 -17.20
CA THR A 32 33.56 4.43 -16.81
C THR A 32 34.25 3.67 -17.95
N ASP A 33 33.54 3.36 -19.03
CA ASP A 33 33.96 2.44 -20.11
C ASP A 33 34.20 3.12 -21.46
N ILE A 34 34.22 4.45 -21.51
CA ILE A 34 34.46 5.22 -22.74
C ILE A 34 35.89 5.77 -22.85
N ASN A 35 36.74 5.56 -21.85
CA ASN A 35 38.09 6.11 -21.82
C ASN A 35 38.96 5.50 -22.93
N GLY A 36 39.54 6.35 -23.79
CA GLY A 36 40.33 5.94 -24.95
C GLY A 36 39.52 5.50 -26.17
N HIS A 37 38.19 5.50 -26.08
CA HIS A 37 37.31 5.19 -27.20
C HIS A 37 37.18 6.40 -28.15
N TRP A 38 37.13 6.18 -29.47
CA TRP A 38 37.06 7.26 -30.46
C TRP A 38 35.86 8.21 -30.25
N GLY A 39 34.77 7.66 -29.72
CA GLY A 39 33.54 8.38 -29.41
C GLY A 39 33.51 9.06 -28.04
N GLN A 40 34.54 8.97 -27.20
CA GLN A 40 34.51 9.41 -25.79
C GLN A 40 33.98 10.84 -25.62
N SER A 41 34.62 11.81 -26.31
CA SER A 41 34.24 13.22 -26.19
C SER A 41 32.80 13.47 -26.65
N ILE A 42 32.38 12.79 -27.73
CA ILE A 42 31.05 12.94 -28.32
C ILE A 42 29.98 12.34 -27.39
N ILE A 43 30.28 11.19 -26.78
CA ILE A 43 29.36 10.51 -25.86
C ILE A 43 29.15 11.36 -24.61
N ASN A 44 30.23 11.89 -24.01
CA ASN A 44 30.13 12.77 -22.86
C ASN A 44 29.28 14.01 -23.16
N GLU A 45 29.49 14.63 -24.33
CA GLU A 45 28.72 15.79 -24.72
C GLU A 45 27.25 15.46 -25.03
N ALA A 46 26.98 14.34 -25.72
CA ALA A 46 25.62 13.88 -25.94
C ALA A 46 24.90 13.59 -24.60
N ALA A 47 25.62 13.08 -23.61
CA ALA A 47 25.09 12.84 -22.27
C ALA A 47 24.94 14.11 -21.42
N SER A 48 25.75 15.15 -21.65
CA SER A 48 25.56 16.45 -20.98
C SER A 48 24.31 17.16 -21.49
N LEU A 49 23.98 16.98 -22.77
CA LEU A 49 22.76 17.51 -23.40
C LEU A 49 21.53 16.63 -23.21
N GLY A 50 21.63 15.54 -22.44
CA GLY A 50 20.52 14.61 -22.17
C GLY A 50 20.04 13.83 -23.40
N ILE A 51 20.84 13.78 -24.47
CA ILE A 51 20.53 13.01 -25.67
C ILE A 51 20.65 11.52 -25.37
N VAL A 52 21.75 11.13 -24.71
CA VAL A 52 22.06 9.75 -24.34
C VAL A 52 22.25 9.60 -22.83
N GLY A 53 22.10 8.37 -22.33
CA GLY A 53 22.35 8.02 -20.93
C GLY A 53 23.05 6.67 -20.81
N GLY A 54 23.64 6.41 -19.65
CA GLY A 54 24.29 5.14 -19.31
C GLY A 54 23.36 4.20 -18.55
N TYR A 55 23.86 2.99 -18.28
CA TYR A 55 23.14 2.00 -17.47
C TYR A 55 23.33 2.27 -15.96
N PRO A 56 22.51 1.68 -15.08
CA PRO A 56 22.59 1.90 -13.63
C PRO A 56 23.99 1.62 -13.02
N GLU A 57 24.79 0.81 -13.70
CA GLU A 57 26.14 0.39 -13.33
C GLU A 57 27.23 1.44 -13.70
N GLY A 58 26.87 2.52 -14.39
CA GLY A 58 27.78 3.62 -14.73
C GLY A 58 28.54 3.48 -16.06
N ASN A 59 28.21 2.48 -16.88
CA ASN A 59 28.76 2.21 -18.21
C ASN A 59 27.84 2.71 -19.36
N PHE A 60 28.42 2.95 -20.54
CA PHE A 60 27.74 3.40 -21.75
C PHE A 60 27.66 2.33 -22.86
N LEU A 61 28.66 1.44 -22.93
CA LEU A 61 28.83 0.36 -23.90
C LEU A 61 28.88 0.87 -25.36
N PRO A 62 29.92 1.63 -25.75
CA PRO A 62 29.93 2.40 -27.01
C PRO A 62 29.82 1.54 -28.29
N ASP A 63 30.42 0.36 -28.32
CA ASP A 63 30.44 -0.52 -29.50
C ASP A 63 29.26 -1.50 -29.56
N ASN A 64 28.38 -1.51 -28.54
CA ASN A 64 27.21 -2.37 -28.58
C ASN A 64 26.25 -1.94 -29.69
N LEU A 65 25.70 -2.93 -30.39
CA LEU A 65 24.66 -2.72 -31.40
C LEU A 65 23.37 -2.25 -30.73
N MET A 66 22.71 -1.29 -31.36
CA MET A 66 21.55 -0.62 -30.78
C MET A 66 20.23 -1.26 -31.21
N LYS A 67 19.37 -1.53 -30.23
CA LYS A 67 18.01 -1.97 -30.49
C LYS A 67 17.14 -0.81 -30.95
N ARG A 68 16.10 -1.11 -31.72
CA ARG A 68 15.23 -0.14 -32.37
C ARG A 68 14.54 0.78 -31.36
N GLU A 69 13.91 0.22 -30.33
CA GLU A 69 13.25 0.98 -29.27
C GLU A 69 14.21 1.91 -28.50
N GLU A 70 15.47 1.51 -28.37
CA GLU A 70 16.50 2.33 -27.75
C GLU A 70 16.88 3.52 -28.65
N PHE A 71 17.06 3.30 -29.97
CA PHE A 71 17.32 4.40 -30.91
C PHE A 71 16.16 5.39 -30.96
N TYR A 72 14.92 4.90 -30.91
CA TYR A 72 13.75 5.75 -30.84
C TYR A 72 13.68 6.56 -29.54
N LYS A 73 14.22 6.04 -28.43
CA LYS A 73 14.36 6.81 -27.18
C LYS A 73 15.29 7.99 -27.37
N LEU A 74 16.40 7.76 -28.06
CA LEU A 74 17.39 8.81 -28.30
C LEU A 74 16.85 9.88 -29.25
N ILE A 75 16.26 9.53 -30.40
CA ILE A 75 15.72 10.54 -31.34
C ILE A 75 14.59 11.35 -30.69
N VAL A 76 13.76 10.73 -29.84
CA VAL A 76 12.72 11.44 -29.07
C VAL A 76 13.31 12.45 -28.08
N ASN A 77 14.52 12.23 -27.57
CA ASN A 77 15.22 13.21 -26.72
C ASN A 77 15.82 14.36 -27.53
N VAL A 78 16.09 14.14 -28.81
CA VAL A 78 16.63 15.18 -29.70
C VAL A 78 15.56 16.17 -30.14
N LEU A 79 14.29 15.76 -30.19
CA LEU A 79 13.17 16.63 -30.59
C LEU A 79 13.15 17.93 -29.78
N THR A 80 13.10 19.07 -30.48
CA THR A 80 12.98 20.38 -29.83
C THR A 80 11.55 20.67 -29.39
N VAL A 81 10.57 20.03 -30.03
CA VAL A 81 9.16 20.08 -29.66
C VAL A 81 8.63 18.65 -29.64
N LYS A 82 8.13 18.19 -28.50
CA LYS A 82 7.55 16.85 -28.38
C LYS A 82 6.05 16.91 -28.71
N PRO A 83 5.56 16.02 -29.59
CA PRO A 83 4.17 15.98 -29.98
C PRO A 83 3.31 15.58 -28.78
N ASP A 84 2.06 16.02 -28.79
CA ASP A 84 1.08 15.49 -27.87
C ASP A 84 0.83 14.01 -28.19
N THR A 85 1.06 13.14 -27.20
CA THR A 85 0.89 11.69 -27.33
C THR A 85 -0.43 11.19 -26.75
N SER A 86 -1.27 12.08 -26.21
CA SER A 86 -2.50 11.75 -25.48
C SER A 86 -3.43 10.84 -26.27
N ASN A 87 -3.63 11.16 -27.55
CA ASN A 87 -4.51 10.42 -28.48
C ASN A 87 -3.77 9.42 -29.38
N THR A 88 -2.46 9.30 -29.21
CA THR A 88 -1.67 8.39 -30.04
C THR A 88 -1.75 6.98 -29.49
N ALA A 89 -2.60 6.15 -30.06
CA ALA A 89 -2.61 4.73 -29.73
C ALA A 89 -1.33 4.06 -30.24
N VAL A 90 -0.69 3.26 -29.39
CA VAL A 90 0.39 2.35 -29.78
C VAL A 90 -0.17 0.95 -29.66
N SER A 91 -0.46 0.35 -30.81
CA SER A 91 -1.09 -0.96 -30.93
C SER A 91 -0.24 -1.88 -31.80
N PHE A 92 1.08 -1.80 -31.64
CA PHE A 92 2.00 -2.73 -32.28
C PHE A 92 1.96 -4.07 -31.57
N LYS A 93 1.92 -5.16 -32.34
CA LYS A 93 1.74 -6.51 -31.81
C LYS A 93 2.82 -6.95 -30.82
N ASP A 94 4.01 -6.39 -30.94
CA ASP A 94 5.21 -6.71 -30.18
C ASP A 94 5.50 -5.68 -29.08
N VAL A 95 4.54 -4.81 -28.76
CA VAL A 95 4.66 -3.81 -27.71
C VAL A 95 3.74 -4.16 -26.54
N ASP A 96 4.33 -4.61 -25.43
CA ASP A 96 3.65 -4.80 -24.15
C ASP A 96 3.32 -3.41 -23.52
N PRO A 97 2.05 -3.09 -23.19
CA PRO A 97 1.62 -1.75 -22.78
C PRO A 97 2.23 -1.19 -21.50
N ILE A 98 2.81 -2.04 -20.65
CA ILE A 98 3.41 -1.62 -19.37
C ILE A 98 4.94 -1.47 -19.42
N GLU A 99 5.55 -1.78 -20.57
CA GLU A 99 7.00 -1.77 -20.71
C GLU A 99 7.59 -0.36 -20.87
N TRP A 100 8.84 -0.21 -20.43
CA TRP A 100 9.49 1.10 -20.28
C TRP A 100 9.66 1.89 -21.58
N TYR A 101 9.69 1.22 -22.74
CA TYR A 101 9.85 1.84 -24.05
C TYR A 101 8.53 2.33 -24.66
N VAL A 102 7.37 1.96 -24.10
CA VAL A 102 6.04 2.34 -24.62
C VAL A 102 5.85 3.85 -24.73
N PRO A 103 6.23 4.69 -23.75
CA PRO A 103 6.08 6.14 -23.87
C PRO A 103 6.92 6.73 -25.01
N THR A 104 8.07 6.11 -25.27
CA THR A 104 8.98 6.51 -26.35
C THR A 104 8.36 6.19 -27.71
N ILE A 105 7.87 4.97 -27.89
CA ILE A 105 7.20 4.54 -29.13
C ILE A 105 5.95 5.40 -29.37
N LYS A 106 5.20 5.70 -28.32
CA LYS A 106 4.02 6.60 -28.38
C LYS A 106 4.39 7.99 -28.86
N THR A 107 5.51 8.53 -28.38
CA THR A 107 6.04 9.83 -28.83
C THR A 107 6.48 9.79 -30.28
N ALA A 108 7.14 8.71 -30.70
CA ALA A 108 7.57 8.55 -32.08
C ALA A 108 6.41 8.44 -33.08
N VAL A 109 5.35 7.72 -32.71
CA VAL A 109 4.14 7.62 -33.54
C VAL A 109 3.43 8.97 -33.62
N ALA A 110 3.32 9.67 -32.50
CA ALA A 110 2.64 10.97 -32.41
C ALA A 110 3.33 12.05 -33.25
N ALA A 111 4.67 12.03 -33.29
CA ALA A 111 5.44 12.96 -34.12
C ALA A 111 5.47 12.55 -35.60
N GLY A 112 4.82 11.45 -35.96
CA GLY A 112 4.85 10.90 -37.32
C GLY A 112 6.22 10.37 -37.73
N ILE A 113 7.09 10.08 -36.76
CA ILE A 113 8.46 9.55 -36.97
C ILE A 113 8.37 8.06 -37.38
N THR A 114 7.33 7.37 -36.91
CA THR A 114 7.11 5.97 -37.24
C THR A 114 5.63 5.62 -37.28
N LYS A 115 5.30 4.62 -38.10
CA LYS A 115 3.99 3.96 -38.12
C LYS A 115 4.14 2.45 -37.87
N GLY A 116 5.31 2.00 -37.42
CA GLY A 116 5.67 0.58 -37.39
C GLY A 116 5.99 0.02 -38.78
N TYR A 117 6.24 -1.27 -38.83
CA TYR A 117 6.34 -2.05 -40.06
C TYR A 117 4.96 -2.38 -40.61
N GLU A 118 4.90 -2.75 -41.90
CA GLU A 118 3.64 -3.08 -42.57
C GLU A 118 2.92 -4.28 -41.95
N ASP A 119 3.66 -5.19 -41.31
CA ASP A 119 3.14 -6.38 -40.65
C ASP A 119 2.58 -6.11 -39.23
N GLY A 120 2.48 -4.84 -38.84
CA GLY A 120 1.92 -4.38 -37.57
C GLY A 120 2.86 -4.47 -36.37
N ALA A 121 4.15 -4.81 -36.55
CA ALA A 121 5.16 -4.70 -35.49
C ALA A 121 5.79 -3.30 -35.41
N PHE A 122 6.31 -2.95 -34.25
CA PHE A 122 7.26 -1.86 -34.09
C PHE A 122 8.69 -2.30 -34.41
N GLY A 123 9.03 -3.57 -34.08
CA GLY A 123 10.37 -4.13 -34.14
C GLY A 123 11.10 -4.10 -32.80
N VAL A 124 10.40 -4.27 -31.67
CA VAL A 124 10.99 -4.25 -30.32
C VAL A 124 12.01 -5.38 -30.18
N GLY A 125 13.19 -5.06 -29.64
CA GLY A 125 14.28 -6.01 -29.44
C GLY A 125 15.14 -6.27 -30.68
N GLN A 126 14.71 -5.81 -31.86
CA GLN A 126 15.48 -5.93 -33.10
C GLN A 126 16.54 -4.84 -33.20
N MET A 127 17.68 -5.14 -33.83
CA MET A 127 18.72 -4.15 -34.09
C MET A 127 18.29 -3.20 -35.21
N ILE A 128 18.49 -1.90 -35.02
CA ILE A 128 18.13 -0.92 -36.06
C ILE A 128 19.22 -0.84 -37.12
N SER A 129 18.84 -1.03 -38.39
CA SER A 129 19.77 -0.92 -39.51
C SER A 129 20.06 0.54 -39.89
N ARG A 130 21.20 0.78 -40.56
CA ARG A 130 21.62 2.13 -40.99
C ARG A 130 20.60 2.82 -41.90
N GLN A 131 19.97 2.09 -42.83
CA GLN A 131 18.97 2.68 -43.72
C GLN A 131 17.66 3.02 -43.00
N GLU A 132 17.31 2.30 -41.94
CA GLU A 132 16.14 2.60 -41.11
C GLU A 132 16.39 3.80 -40.20
N ALA A 133 17.56 3.87 -39.57
CA ALA A 133 17.97 5.03 -38.80
C ALA A 133 18.02 6.30 -39.68
N ALA A 134 18.50 6.20 -40.91
CA ALA A 134 18.47 7.30 -41.88
C ALA A 134 17.04 7.80 -42.15
N LYS A 135 16.08 6.89 -42.37
CA LYS A 135 14.64 7.26 -42.50
C LYS A 135 14.13 7.99 -41.28
N VAL A 136 14.40 7.46 -40.09
CA VAL A 136 13.93 8.03 -38.81
C VAL A 136 14.46 9.44 -38.63
N VAL A 137 15.77 9.65 -38.81
CA VAL A 137 16.38 10.97 -38.63
C VAL A 137 15.95 11.95 -39.72
N ALA A 138 15.94 11.53 -40.99
CA ALA A 138 15.49 12.37 -42.10
C ALA A 138 14.03 12.84 -41.93
N SER A 139 13.20 12.08 -41.21
CA SER A 139 11.77 12.42 -41.01
C SER A 139 11.52 13.60 -40.07
N VAL A 140 12.54 14.02 -39.31
CA VAL A 140 12.46 15.06 -38.26
C VAL A 140 13.41 16.24 -38.45
N ILE A 141 14.16 16.27 -39.55
CA ILE A 141 15.06 17.38 -39.91
C ILE A 141 14.55 18.09 -41.17
N SER A 142 14.84 19.39 -41.31
CA SER A 142 14.41 20.16 -42.49
C SER A 142 15.06 19.61 -43.76
N THR A 143 14.34 19.53 -44.88
CA THR A 143 14.91 19.15 -46.19
C THR A 143 15.42 20.36 -46.98
N ASP A 144 15.71 21.47 -46.32
CA ASP A 144 16.24 22.67 -46.96
C ASP A 144 17.78 22.63 -47.02
N ASN A 145 18.35 23.39 -47.95
CA ASN A 145 19.79 23.51 -48.18
C ASN A 145 20.50 22.17 -48.44
N LEU A 146 19.85 21.27 -49.20
CA LEU A 146 20.43 19.98 -49.59
C LEU A 146 21.54 20.17 -50.63
N ASP A 147 22.73 19.64 -50.35
CA ASP A 147 23.84 19.59 -51.29
C ASP A 147 23.61 18.44 -52.29
N THR A 148 22.82 18.71 -53.33
CA THR A 148 22.42 17.69 -54.32
C THR A 148 23.59 17.09 -55.11
N SER A 149 24.79 17.66 -55.01
CA SER A 149 26.01 17.07 -55.56
C SER A 149 26.45 15.79 -54.82
N LYS A 150 25.96 15.59 -53.60
CA LYS A 150 26.17 14.38 -52.80
C LYS A 150 24.90 13.54 -52.83
N ASN A 151 25.00 12.27 -53.20
CA ASN A 151 23.84 11.38 -53.29
C ASN A 151 24.24 9.95 -52.92
N ALA A 152 23.31 9.20 -52.34
CA ALA A 152 23.53 7.81 -51.98
C ALA A 152 23.84 6.92 -53.20
N SER A 153 23.46 7.32 -54.42
CA SER A 153 23.86 6.64 -55.67
C SER A 153 25.37 6.59 -55.90
N THR A 154 26.15 7.42 -55.19
CA THR A 154 27.61 7.37 -55.20
C THR A 154 28.20 6.30 -54.29
N ALA A 155 27.40 5.73 -53.37
CA ALA A 155 27.81 4.58 -52.57
C ALA A 155 27.90 3.34 -53.47
N LYS A 156 28.96 2.55 -53.31
CA LYS A 156 29.19 1.34 -54.12
C LYS A 156 28.08 0.31 -53.99
N ASP A 157 27.44 0.26 -52.83
CA ASP A 157 26.34 -0.62 -52.48
C ASP A 157 24.98 0.09 -52.55
N ALA A 158 24.88 1.20 -53.29
CA ALA A 158 23.62 1.94 -53.44
C ALA A 158 22.46 1.06 -53.94
N ALA A 159 22.76 0.07 -54.79
CA ALA A 159 21.76 -0.83 -55.36
C ALA A 159 21.07 -1.75 -54.33
N ILE A 160 21.68 -1.97 -53.16
CA ILE A 160 21.08 -2.78 -52.08
C ILE A 160 20.38 -1.92 -51.02
N ILE A 161 20.41 -0.59 -51.15
CA ILE A 161 19.57 0.29 -50.35
C ILE A 161 18.13 0.03 -50.79
N GLY A 162 17.25 -0.27 -49.84
CA GLY A 162 15.84 -0.50 -50.16
C GLY A 162 15.27 0.70 -50.90
N GLU A 163 14.49 0.47 -51.96
CA GLU A 163 13.90 1.56 -52.76
C GLU A 163 13.10 2.53 -51.88
N TRP A 164 12.43 2.02 -50.85
CA TRP A 164 11.70 2.82 -49.86
C TRP A 164 12.62 3.71 -49.00
N ALA A 165 13.87 3.29 -48.78
CA ALA A 165 14.83 3.97 -47.91
C ALA A 165 15.65 5.02 -48.67
N LEU A 166 15.88 4.79 -49.96
CA LEU A 166 16.75 5.60 -50.81
C LEU A 166 16.48 7.12 -50.76
N PRO A 167 15.22 7.62 -50.77
CA PRO A 167 14.96 9.05 -50.65
C PRO A 167 15.45 9.65 -49.34
N TYR A 168 15.35 8.91 -48.24
CA TYR A 168 15.78 9.36 -46.92
C TYR A 168 17.29 9.26 -46.75
N VAL A 169 17.90 8.19 -47.26
CA VAL A 169 19.35 8.06 -47.29
C VAL A 169 19.98 9.18 -48.11
N ASN A 170 19.37 9.59 -49.22
CA ASN A 170 19.80 10.75 -49.99
C ASN A 170 19.81 12.04 -49.18
N VAL A 171 18.76 12.32 -48.40
CA VAL A 171 18.73 13.49 -47.50
C VAL A 171 19.89 13.45 -46.50
N MET A 172 20.20 12.27 -45.94
CA MET A 172 21.29 12.12 -44.98
C MET A 172 22.68 12.27 -45.60
N PHE A 173 22.88 11.84 -46.85
CA PHE A 173 24.11 12.08 -47.62
C PHE A 173 24.26 13.56 -47.99
N GLN A 174 23.19 14.18 -48.47
CA GLN A 174 23.16 15.58 -48.91
C GLN A 174 23.42 16.56 -47.77
N LYS A 175 23.01 16.21 -46.54
CA LYS A 175 23.36 16.97 -45.34
C LYS A 175 24.68 16.56 -44.69
N GLY A 176 25.27 15.47 -45.16
CA GLY A 176 26.52 14.93 -44.65
C GLY A 176 26.42 14.27 -43.28
N TYR A 177 25.21 13.91 -42.81
CA TYR A 177 25.00 13.24 -41.52
C TYR A 177 25.27 11.74 -41.56
N MET A 178 25.11 11.09 -42.72
CA MET A 178 25.52 9.69 -42.92
C MET A 178 26.08 9.52 -44.34
N GLN A 179 27.38 9.27 -44.48
CA GLN A 179 28.07 9.21 -45.78
C GLN A 179 28.65 7.82 -46.14
N GLY A 180 28.44 6.81 -45.29
CA GLY A 180 28.99 5.46 -45.47
C GLY A 180 30.34 5.25 -44.77
N ASP A 181 30.98 4.12 -45.07
CA ASP A 181 32.29 3.73 -44.57
C ASP A 181 33.44 4.22 -45.46
N ASN A 182 34.68 4.04 -44.99
CA ASN A 182 35.88 4.48 -45.71
C ASN A 182 36.16 3.66 -46.99
N GLU A 183 35.41 2.57 -47.23
CA GLU A 183 35.49 1.78 -48.45
C GLU A 183 34.53 2.28 -49.54
N GLY A 184 33.69 3.28 -49.20
CA GLY A 184 32.69 3.87 -50.09
C GLY A 184 31.36 3.13 -50.10
N ASN A 185 31.08 2.28 -49.09
CA ASN A 185 29.81 1.58 -48.93
C ASN A 185 28.93 2.26 -47.86
N PHE A 186 27.63 2.35 -48.09
CA PHE A 186 26.68 2.85 -47.10
C PHE A 186 26.36 1.81 -45.99
N ARG A 187 26.41 0.51 -46.34
CA ARG A 187 26.05 -0.64 -45.49
C ARG A 187 24.59 -0.60 -45.02
N PRO A 188 23.60 -0.54 -45.92
CA PRO A 188 22.22 -0.23 -45.56
C PRO A 188 21.59 -1.16 -44.52
N THR A 189 21.93 -2.45 -44.54
CA THR A 189 21.35 -3.48 -43.66
C THR A 189 22.13 -3.71 -42.36
N MET A 190 23.31 -3.11 -42.21
CA MET A 190 24.12 -3.28 -40.99
C MET A 190 23.54 -2.46 -39.84
N ALA A 191 23.62 -2.96 -38.62
CA ALA A 191 23.13 -2.28 -37.43
C ALA A 191 24.08 -1.14 -36.97
N LEU A 192 23.52 -0.10 -36.35
CA LEU A 192 24.30 0.98 -35.73
C LEU A 192 24.81 0.58 -34.35
N THR A 193 26.03 1.02 -34.03
CA THR A 193 26.55 1.01 -32.64
C THR A 193 25.99 2.18 -31.82
N ARG A 194 26.09 2.09 -30.49
CA ARG A 194 25.69 3.17 -29.57
C ARG A 194 26.50 4.45 -29.75
N ALA A 195 27.80 4.34 -30.04
CA ALA A 195 28.67 5.48 -30.31
C ALA A 195 28.32 6.18 -31.64
N GLU A 196 28.00 5.42 -32.69
CA GLU A 196 27.55 6.00 -33.96
C GLU A 196 26.19 6.70 -33.81
N ALA A 197 25.24 6.09 -33.11
CA ALA A 197 23.94 6.70 -32.83
C ALA A 197 24.07 8.00 -32.02
N ALA A 198 24.93 8.02 -30.99
CA ALA A 198 25.21 9.23 -30.21
C ALA A 198 25.80 10.34 -31.08
N THR A 199 26.76 9.98 -31.95
CA THR A 199 27.41 10.92 -32.88
C THR A 199 26.41 11.53 -33.87
N LEU A 200 25.58 10.68 -34.48
CA LEU A 200 24.55 11.12 -35.42
C LEU A 200 23.58 12.11 -34.78
N LEU A 201 23.05 11.76 -33.60
CA LEU A 201 22.02 12.52 -32.92
C LEU A 201 22.54 13.80 -32.28
N LEU A 202 23.79 13.82 -31.80
CA LEU A 202 24.43 15.05 -31.33
C LEU A 202 24.63 16.04 -32.48
N ASN A 203 25.10 15.57 -33.63
CA ASN A 203 25.29 16.43 -34.80
C ASN A 203 23.98 17.02 -35.29
N VAL A 204 22.90 16.22 -35.29
CA VAL A 204 21.55 16.70 -35.61
C VAL A 204 21.08 17.73 -34.59
N LYS A 205 21.20 17.44 -33.27
CA LYS A 205 20.77 18.37 -32.21
C LYS A 205 21.46 19.73 -32.29
N LYS A 206 22.73 19.76 -32.69
CA LYS A 206 23.54 20.99 -32.78
C LYS A 206 23.27 21.82 -34.03
N LYS A 207 22.92 21.18 -35.14
CA LYS A 207 22.89 21.81 -36.46
C LYS A 207 21.49 21.98 -37.05
N GLU A 208 20.51 21.26 -36.52
CA GLU A 208 19.14 21.28 -37.02
C GLU A 208 18.18 21.77 -35.94
N THR A 209 17.16 22.52 -36.35
CA THR A 209 15.98 22.73 -35.50
C THR A 209 15.05 21.55 -35.75
N VAL A 210 14.99 20.62 -34.80
CA VAL A 210 14.31 19.32 -34.97
C VAL A 210 12.82 19.48 -34.64
N ILE A 211 12.09 20.13 -35.54
CA ILE A 211 10.66 20.44 -35.41
C ILE A 211 9.80 19.40 -36.13
N LYS A 212 8.85 18.79 -35.42
CA LYS A 212 7.58 18.34 -36.00
C LYS A 212 6.44 18.19 -34.97
N GLY A 213 5.43 19.07 -35.08
CA GLY A 213 4.05 18.94 -34.59
C GLY A 213 3.10 19.27 -35.77
N PRO A 214 1.82 18.88 -35.76
CA PRO A 214 1.08 18.52 -36.98
C PRO A 214 0.91 19.70 -37.96
N ALA A 215 1.31 19.48 -39.21
CA ALA A 215 1.03 20.40 -40.30
C ALA A 215 -0.36 20.11 -40.91
N GLY A 216 -1.29 21.06 -40.69
CA GLY A 216 -2.37 21.46 -41.60
C GLY A 216 -3.50 20.47 -41.94
N VAL A 217 -4.72 20.79 -41.50
CA VAL A 217 -5.95 20.39 -42.22
C VAL A 217 -6.95 21.56 -42.20
N THR A 218 -7.29 22.06 -43.39
CA THR A 218 -8.39 23.02 -43.69
C THR A 218 -9.77 22.34 -43.69
N PRO A 219 -10.88 23.10 -43.56
CA PRO A 219 -12.14 22.62 -42.97
C PRO A 219 -13.17 22.09 -43.99
N ALA A 220 -14.09 21.23 -43.54
CA ALA A 220 -15.42 21.01 -44.13
C ALA A 220 -16.31 20.15 -43.19
N PRO A 221 -17.65 20.19 -43.29
CA PRO A 221 -18.57 21.32 -43.43
C PRO A 221 -19.55 21.41 -42.23
N GLU A 222 -20.30 22.51 -42.11
CA GLU A 222 -21.41 22.65 -41.15
C GLU A 222 -22.47 21.56 -41.35
N ILE A 223 -22.88 20.90 -40.26
CA ILE A 223 -24.13 20.14 -40.18
C ILE A 223 -24.89 20.55 -38.90
N THR A 224 -26.16 20.80 -39.12
CA THR A 224 -27.20 21.42 -38.29
C THR A 224 -27.46 20.76 -36.93
N THR A 225 -27.83 21.61 -35.97
CA THR A 225 -28.45 21.32 -34.67
C THR A 225 -29.52 20.21 -34.71
N PRO A 226 -29.54 19.27 -33.74
CA PRO A 226 -30.78 18.70 -33.25
C PRO A 226 -31.31 19.54 -32.09
N THR A 227 -32.49 20.10 -32.31
CA THR A 227 -33.39 20.63 -31.28
C THR A 227 -33.80 19.53 -30.30
N GLY A 228 -33.67 19.80 -29.00
CA GLY A 228 -34.20 18.99 -27.91
C GLY A 228 -34.21 19.77 -26.61
N THR A 229 -35.17 20.68 -26.45
CA THR A 229 -35.38 21.46 -25.22
C THR A 229 -36.39 20.76 -24.32
N ALA A 230 -36.05 20.52 -23.05
CA ALA A 230 -36.99 20.63 -21.92
C ALA A 230 -36.24 20.62 -20.58
N GLY A 231 -36.42 21.67 -19.76
CA GLY A 231 -36.47 21.48 -18.31
C GLY A 231 -35.61 22.33 -17.38
N CYS A 232 -35.55 23.65 -17.60
CA CYS A 232 -35.18 24.71 -16.64
C CYS A 232 -33.74 24.81 -16.08
N GLN A 233 -33.33 26.07 -16.03
CA GLN A 233 -31.98 26.60 -15.87
C GLN A 233 -31.60 26.83 -14.40
N ARG A 234 -30.33 26.58 -14.07
CA ARG A 234 -29.40 27.69 -13.85
C ARG A 234 -28.22 27.52 -14.79
N ALA A 235 -28.08 28.43 -15.74
CA ALA A 235 -26.83 28.61 -16.43
C ALA A 235 -25.81 29.07 -15.40
N HIS A 236 -24.90 28.20 -14.96
CA HIS A 236 -23.62 28.72 -14.51
C HIS A 236 -23.04 29.41 -15.73
N SER A 237 -22.84 30.72 -15.66
CA SER A 237 -21.98 31.43 -16.60
C SER A 237 -20.63 30.71 -16.61
N VAL A 238 -20.41 29.86 -17.60
CA VAL A 238 -19.24 28.95 -17.66
C VAL A 238 -17.93 29.71 -17.92
N THR A 239 -17.97 31.04 -17.95
CA THR A 239 -16.82 31.91 -18.19
C THR A 239 -16.09 32.29 -16.91
N ALA A 240 -16.69 32.12 -15.72
CA ALA A 240 -16.02 32.37 -14.44
C ALA A 240 -15.33 31.10 -13.93
N GLY A 241 -13.99 31.07 -13.94
CA GLY A 241 -13.21 29.95 -13.39
C GLY A 241 -12.42 29.12 -14.42
N ALA A 242 -12.33 29.54 -15.68
CA ALA A 242 -11.45 28.89 -16.66
C ALA A 242 -10.01 28.77 -16.13
N PHE A 243 -9.33 27.69 -16.48
CA PHE A 243 -7.92 27.53 -16.17
C PHE A 243 -7.11 28.54 -16.99
N THR A 244 -6.43 29.44 -16.30
CA THR A 244 -5.62 30.50 -16.91
C THR A 244 -4.12 30.18 -16.90
N VAL A 245 -3.72 29.12 -16.18
CA VAL A 245 -2.36 28.62 -16.03
C VAL A 245 -2.38 27.10 -16.10
N GLY A 246 -1.40 26.54 -16.80
CA GLY A 246 -1.32 25.12 -17.10
C GLY A 246 -2.14 24.72 -18.32
N THR A 247 -1.67 23.74 -19.08
CA THR A 247 -2.39 23.15 -20.21
C THR A 247 -3.10 21.83 -19.88
N GLY A 248 -3.10 21.42 -18.61
CA GLY A 248 -3.73 20.18 -18.18
C GLY A 248 -2.94 18.91 -18.49
N THR A 249 -1.64 19.02 -18.73
CA THR A 249 -0.75 17.87 -18.99
C THR A 249 0.06 17.49 -17.76
N ALA A 250 0.65 16.30 -17.72
CA ALA A 250 1.43 15.85 -16.55
C ALA A 250 2.59 16.78 -16.15
N LYS A 251 3.20 17.47 -17.13
CA LYS A 251 4.32 18.39 -16.91
C LYS A 251 3.87 19.83 -16.67
N ASP A 252 2.64 20.15 -17.08
CA ASP A 252 2.05 21.48 -16.97
C ASP A 252 0.56 21.33 -16.60
N PRO A 253 0.29 20.93 -15.36
CA PRO A 253 -1.07 20.67 -14.90
C PRO A 253 -1.85 21.98 -14.83
N TYR A 254 -3.16 21.93 -15.04
CA TYR A 254 -4.03 23.06 -14.75
C TYR A 254 -3.87 23.48 -13.29
N GLU A 255 -3.46 24.73 -13.07
CA GLU A 255 -3.32 25.25 -11.72
C GLU A 255 -4.68 25.66 -11.17
N VAL A 256 -5.03 25.05 -10.05
CA VAL A 256 -6.30 25.26 -9.36
C VAL A 256 -6.01 26.01 -8.08
N SER A 257 -6.40 27.29 -8.05
CA SER A 257 -6.13 28.16 -6.92
C SER A 257 -7.42 28.77 -6.35
N THR A 258 -8.51 28.82 -7.11
CA THR A 258 -9.76 29.46 -6.68
C THR A 258 -10.92 28.48 -6.57
N GLU A 259 -11.92 28.81 -5.75
CA GLU A 259 -13.16 28.03 -5.65
C GLU A 259 -13.88 27.90 -7.01
N ALA A 260 -13.83 28.95 -7.86
CA ALA A 260 -14.39 28.93 -9.21
C ALA A 260 -13.64 27.97 -10.15
N GLN A 261 -12.31 27.91 -10.08
CA GLN A 261 -11.51 26.95 -10.86
C GLN A 261 -11.73 25.51 -10.42
N LEU A 262 -11.84 25.27 -9.10
CA LEU A 262 -12.19 23.94 -8.59
C LEU A 262 -13.56 23.51 -9.12
N ASN A 263 -14.55 24.41 -9.05
CA ASN A 263 -15.88 24.15 -9.58
C ASN A 263 -15.87 23.90 -11.10
N HIS A 264 -15.00 24.59 -11.84
CA HIS A 264 -14.91 24.48 -13.29
C HIS A 264 -14.46 23.10 -13.79
N ILE A 265 -13.75 22.31 -12.97
CA ILE A 265 -13.38 20.93 -13.31
C ILE A 265 -14.60 20.11 -13.73
N ARG A 266 -15.78 20.34 -13.12
CA ARG A 266 -17.00 19.56 -13.41
C ARG A 266 -17.52 19.69 -14.85
N VAL A 267 -17.15 20.77 -15.54
CA VAL A 267 -17.58 21.06 -16.91
C VAL A 267 -16.42 21.02 -17.90
N HIS A 268 -15.20 20.82 -17.41
CA HIS A 268 -13.97 20.76 -18.20
C HIS A 268 -13.20 19.47 -17.89
N MET A 269 -13.89 18.32 -17.87
CA MET A 269 -13.22 17.03 -17.66
C MET A 269 -12.58 16.56 -18.97
N SER A 270 -11.26 16.75 -19.09
CA SER A 270 -10.47 16.16 -20.18
C SER A 270 -9.96 14.77 -19.77
N GLU A 271 -10.15 13.73 -20.59
CA GLU A 271 -9.63 12.39 -20.29
C GLU A 271 -8.11 12.43 -20.14
N GLY A 272 -7.61 11.97 -18.98
CA GLY A 272 -6.20 12.02 -18.60
C GLY A 272 -5.67 13.41 -18.22
N GLY A 273 -6.53 14.44 -18.12
CA GLY A 273 -6.13 15.80 -17.77
C GLY A 273 -5.58 15.92 -16.35
N TYR A 274 -4.56 16.74 -16.15
CA TYR A 274 -3.86 16.93 -14.87
C TYR A 274 -4.25 18.26 -14.23
N TYR A 275 -4.64 18.22 -12.96
CA TYR A 275 -5.03 19.36 -12.15
C TYR A 275 -4.14 19.39 -10.92
N LYS A 276 -3.66 20.57 -10.54
CA LYS A 276 -2.78 20.74 -9.38
C LYS A 276 -3.23 21.89 -8.51
N LEU A 277 -3.44 21.65 -7.22
CA LEU A 277 -3.66 22.75 -6.27
C LEU A 277 -2.37 23.56 -6.08
N THR A 278 -2.48 24.88 -6.12
CA THR A 278 -1.36 25.80 -5.84
C THR A 278 -1.53 26.62 -4.57
N LYS A 279 -2.71 26.53 -3.94
CA LYS A 279 -3.00 27.08 -2.62
C LYS A 279 -4.19 26.36 -1.98
N ASP A 280 -4.35 26.57 -0.69
CA ASP A 280 -5.55 26.16 0.02
C ASP A 280 -6.78 26.89 -0.51
N ILE A 281 -7.89 26.16 -0.69
CA ILE A 281 -9.15 26.69 -1.21
C ILE A 281 -10.20 26.61 -0.12
N LYS A 282 -10.85 27.73 0.17
CA LYS A 282 -12.03 27.77 1.05
C LYS A 282 -13.27 28.05 0.20
N ILE A 283 -14.21 27.13 0.20
CA ILE A 283 -15.50 27.27 -0.46
C ILE A 283 -16.38 28.19 0.39
N THR A 284 -16.80 29.29 -0.22
CA THR A 284 -17.70 30.27 0.36
C THR A 284 -18.88 30.57 -0.55
N SER A 285 -18.71 30.36 -1.86
CA SER A 285 -19.78 30.41 -2.85
C SER A 285 -20.67 29.17 -2.79
N ASP A 286 -21.90 29.33 -3.27
CA ASP A 286 -22.83 28.23 -3.52
C ASP A 286 -22.68 27.74 -4.96
N PHE A 287 -22.15 26.53 -5.09
CA PHE A 287 -22.00 25.79 -6.34
C PHE A 287 -22.94 24.57 -6.41
N ALA A 288 -23.87 24.42 -5.47
CA ALA A 288 -24.87 23.38 -5.54
C ALA A 288 -25.92 23.73 -6.61
N THR A 289 -26.35 22.74 -7.37
CA THR A 289 -27.40 22.92 -8.36
C THR A 289 -28.77 22.57 -7.76
N MET A 290 -29.77 23.40 -8.08
CA MET A 290 -31.18 23.03 -7.90
C MET A 290 -31.68 22.37 -9.17
N VAL A 291 -31.99 21.08 -9.12
CA VAL A 291 -32.56 20.37 -10.28
C VAL A 291 -34.08 20.55 -10.32
N SER A 292 -34.56 21.40 -11.23
CA SER A 292 -35.99 21.51 -11.56
C SER A 292 -36.39 20.49 -12.64
N ASN A 293 -36.27 19.19 -12.38
CA ASN A 293 -36.79 18.18 -13.32
C ASN A 293 -37.61 17.09 -12.61
N THR A 294 -38.34 16.32 -13.42
CA THR A 294 -39.38 15.33 -13.11
C THR A 294 -38.84 13.91 -12.83
N SER A 295 -37.53 13.71 -12.82
CA SER A 295 -36.91 12.40 -12.54
C SER A 295 -36.84 12.15 -11.04
N THR A 296 -37.40 11.03 -10.58
CA THR A 296 -37.44 10.61 -9.17
C THR A 296 -36.14 9.95 -8.69
N SER A 297 -35.09 9.85 -9.52
CA SER A 297 -33.85 9.11 -9.21
C SER A 297 -32.57 9.96 -9.23
N ALA A 298 -32.63 11.22 -9.67
CA ALA A 298 -31.46 12.09 -9.67
C ALA A 298 -31.24 12.75 -8.29
N PRO A 299 -30.00 12.81 -7.79
CA PRO A 299 -29.70 13.48 -6.52
C PRO A 299 -29.84 15.00 -6.65
N ASN A 300 -30.48 15.62 -5.66
CA ASN A 300 -30.58 17.05 -5.48
C ASN A 300 -29.59 17.50 -4.40
N TRP A 301 -28.57 18.27 -4.78
CA TRP A 301 -27.50 18.72 -3.89
C TRP A 301 -27.77 20.07 -3.24
N SER A 302 -28.95 20.65 -3.44
CA SER A 302 -29.29 22.02 -3.04
C SER A 302 -29.37 22.26 -1.53
N GLU A 303 -29.30 21.22 -0.72
CA GLU A 303 -29.16 21.33 0.75
C GLU A 303 -27.70 21.58 1.16
N GLY A 304 -26.76 21.31 0.25
CA GLY A 304 -25.37 21.67 0.34
C GLY A 304 -25.03 23.00 -0.34
N ASN A 305 -23.73 23.30 -0.42
CA ASN A 305 -23.15 24.40 -1.20
C ASN A 305 -22.28 23.91 -2.36
N PHE A 306 -22.15 22.60 -2.56
CA PHE A 306 -21.29 22.04 -3.61
C PHE A 306 -21.87 20.74 -4.16
N GLU A 307 -21.98 20.66 -5.48
CA GLU A 307 -22.30 19.41 -6.19
C GLU A 307 -21.01 18.59 -6.42
N PRO A 308 -21.00 17.27 -6.21
CA PRO A 308 -19.84 16.43 -6.50
C PRO A 308 -19.29 16.56 -7.94
N ILE A 309 -17.97 16.42 -8.10
CA ILE A 309 -17.30 16.37 -9.40
C ILE A 309 -17.37 14.94 -9.92
N GLY A 310 -17.97 14.74 -11.10
CA GLY A 310 -18.12 13.43 -11.71
C GLY A 310 -19.36 12.69 -11.21
N THR A 311 -20.07 12.07 -12.15
CA THR A 311 -21.25 11.22 -11.91
C THR A 311 -21.02 9.85 -12.52
N GLU A 312 -21.88 8.87 -12.22
CA GLU A 312 -21.78 7.55 -12.86
C GLU A 312 -21.87 7.61 -14.39
N GLY A 313 -22.70 8.50 -14.94
CA GLY A 313 -22.84 8.69 -16.39
C GLY A 313 -21.75 9.58 -17.01
N ASN A 314 -21.08 10.40 -16.21
CA ASN A 314 -19.95 11.22 -16.63
C ASN A 314 -18.87 11.26 -15.52
N PRO A 315 -18.05 10.20 -15.40
CA PRO A 315 -17.05 10.09 -14.34
C PRO A 315 -15.97 11.17 -14.39
N PHE A 316 -15.33 11.43 -13.26
CA PHE A 316 -14.05 12.15 -13.25
C PHE A 316 -12.97 11.27 -13.90
N VAL A 317 -12.37 11.79 -14.98
CA VAL A 317 -11.41 11.08 -15.85
C VAL A 317 -10.00 11.70 -15.82
N GLY A 318 -9.65 12.42 -14.75
CA GLY A 318 -8.40 13.18 -14.65
C GLY A 318 -7.43 12.70 -13.55
N ASN A 319 -6.33 13.45 -13.40
CA ASN A 319 -5.32 13.28 -12.37
C ASN A 319 -5.31 14.53 -11.49
N PHE A 320 -5.66 14.39 -10.22
CA PHE A 320 -5.75 15.51 -9.28
C PHE A 320 -4.63 15.44 -8.25
N ASP A 321 -3.66 16.34 -8.36
CA ASP A 321 -2.58 16.54 -7.40
C ASP A 321 -2.99 17.62 -6.39
N GLY A 322 -3.33 17.21 -5.18
CA GLY A 322 -3.62 18.09 -4.06
C GLY A 322 -2.38 18.87 -3.60
N ASN A 323 -1.17 18.44 -3.96
CA ASN A 323 0.10 19.14 -3.70
C ASN A 323 0.24 19.58 -2.23
N SER A 324 -0.26 18.78 -1.30
CA SER A 324 -0.31 19.06 0.15
C SER A 324 -1.17 20.27 0.56
N HIS A 325 -2.05 20.76 -0.32
CA HIS A 325 -3.03 21.79 -0.02
C HIS A 325 -4.37 21.24 0.46
N SER A 326 -5.13 22.11 1.12
CA SER A 326 -6.44 21.79 1.65
C SER A 326 -7.59 22.44 0.88
N ILE A 327 -8.72 21.74 0.82
CA ILE A 327 -10.01 22.30 0.45
C ILE A 327 -10.91 22.30 1.69
N SER A 328 -11.56 23.43 1.97
CA SER A 328 -12.39 23.60 3.17
C SER A 328 -13.71 24.30 2.93
N GLY A 329 -14.67 24.16 3.86
CA GLY A 329 -15.98 24.78 3.75
C GLY A 329 -16.94 24.08 2.79
N LEU A 330 -16.62 22.85 2.36
CA LEU A 330 -17.54 22.04 1.57
C LEU A 330 -18.72 21.60 2.44
N ASN A 331 -19.93 21.84 1.96
CA ASN A 331 -21.15 21.22 2.44
C ASN A 331 -21.75 20.45 1.25
N ILE A 332 -21.55 19.15 1.21
CA ILE A 332 -22.08 18.28 0.16
C ILE A 332 -23.20 17.47 0.80
N THR A 333 -24.44 17.91 0.61
CA THR A 333 -25.63 17.27 1.18
C THR A 333 -26.65 17.03 0.07
N GLY A 334 -26.96 15.76 -0.20
CA GLY A 334 -27.81 15.38 -1.33
C GLY A 334 -29.03 14.54 -0.93
N THR A 335 -30.22 14.94 -1.37
CA THR A 335 -31.49 14.19 -1.22
C THR A 335 -32.01 13.70 -2.57
N VAL A 336 -32.77 12.58 -2.63
CA VAL A 336 -33.45 12.17 -3.88
C VAL A 336 -34.86 12.76 -3.88
N LYS A 337 -35.25 13.46 -4.94
CA LYS A 337 -36.51 14.21 -5.01
C LYS A 337 -37.73 13.29 -5.09
N GLY A 338 -38.71 13.52 -4.22
CA GLY A 338 -40.02 12.83 -4.25
C GLY A 338 -40.13 11.62 -3.33
N SER A 339 -39.10 11.29 -2.55
CA SER A 339 -39.16 10.25 -1.55
C SER A 339 -39.07 10.82 -0.13
N THR A 340 -40.04 10.47 0.71
CA THR A 340 -40.01 10.67 2.16
C THR A 340 -39.48 9.44 2.90
N GLU A 341 -39.15 8.37 2.17
CA GLU A 341 -38.63 7.14 2.74
C GLU A 341 -37.15 7.31 3.10
N LEU A 342 -36.78 6.80 4.28
CA LEU A 342 -35.42 6.78 4.86
C LEU A 342 -34.34 6.11 3.96
N GLY A 343 -34.66 5.66 2.74
CA GLY A 343 -33.77 4.94 1.82
C GLY A 343 -33.57 5.53 0.42
N ASN A 344 -34.13 6.71 0.12
CA ASN A 344 -33.95 7.40 -1.18
C ASN A 344 -33.26 8.74 -0.96
N ILE A 345 -31.94 8.69 -0.89
CA ILE A 345 -31.05 9.83 -0.62
C ILE A 345 -29.86 9.70 -1.60
N ALA A 346 -29.15 10.78 -1.92
CA ALA A 346 -28.20 10.81 -3.03
C ALA A 346 -27.09 9.74 -2.94
N GLY A 347 -26.87 9.01 -4.04
CA GLY A 347 -25.68 8.17 -4.22
C GLY A 347 -24.49 9.02 -4.67
N TYR A 348 -23.27 8.60 -4.32
CA TYR A 348 -22.00 9.20 -4.79
C TYR A 348 -21.65 10.57 -4.18
N ALA A 349 -21.73 10.71 -2.85
CA ALA A 349 -21.34 11.93 -2.15
C ALA A 349 -19.83 11.95 -1.84
N GLY A 350 -19.19 13.05 -2.22
CA GLY A 350 -17.78 13.38 -1.97
C GLY A 350 -17.36 14.54 -2.86
N LEU A 351 -16.15 15.10 -2.67
CA LEU A 351 -15.65 16.11 -3.61
C LEU A 351 -15.71 15.59 -5.04
N PHE A 352 -15.33 14.33 -5.22
CA PHE A 352 -15.56 13.56 -6.44
C PHE A 352 -16.70 12.56 -6.23
N GLY A 353 -17.74 12.61 -7.04
CA GLY A 353 -18.85 11.66 -6.90
C GLY A 353 -18.45 10.28 -7.41
N TYR A 354 -17.96 10.23 -8.64
CA TYR A 354 -17.54 9.01 -9.31
C TYR A 354 -16.19 9.21 -10.02
N VAL A 355 -15.20 8.36 -9.71
CA VAL A 355 -13.84 8.43 -10.26
C VAL A 355 -13.58 7.25 -11.20
N ASP A 356 -13.12 7.54 -12.42
CA ASP A 356 -12.81 6.53 -13.46
C ASP A 356 -11.56 5.68 -13.14
N SER A 357 -11.49 4.51 -13.76
CA SER A 357 -10.40 3.54 -13.66
C SER A 357 -8.99 4.06 -13.96
N LYS A 358 -8.86 5.05 -14.86
CA LYS A 358 -7.55 5.63 -15.24
C LYS A 358 -7.17 6.86 -14.43
N SER A 359 -8.02 7.27 -13.49
CA SER A 359 -7.89 8.53 -12.76
C SER A 359 -7.07 8.36 -11.49
N THR A 360 -6.41 9.44 -11.07
CA THR A 360 -5.67 9.49 -9.81
C THR A 360 -6.08 10.71 -8.98
N ILE A 361 -6.10 10.55 -7.66
CA ILE A 361 -6.23 11.66 -6.71
C ILE A 361 -5.13 11.45 -5.66
N ASP A 362 -4.19 12.38 -5.58
CA ASP A 362 -3.04 12.28 -4.69
C ASP A 362 -2.90 13.52 -3.79
N GLY A 363 -2.53 13.33 -2.52
CA GLY A 363 -2.02 14.43 -1.68
C GLY A 363 -3.02 15.54 -1.33
N LEU A 364 -4.33 15.26 -1.38
CA LEU A 364 -5.40 16.23 -1.08
C LEU A 364 -5.88 16.15 0.37
N THR A 365 -6.06 17.28 1.04
CA THR A 365 -6.69 17.37 2.37
C THR A 365 -8.08 18.03 2.30
N ILE A 366 -9.08 17.44 2.96
CA ILE A 366 -10.43 18.03 3.13
C ILE A 366 -10.63 18.46 4.60
N GLU A 367 -10.78 19.75 4.85
CA GLU A 367 -10.88 20.34 6.20
C GLU A 367 -12.23 21.04 6.41
N LYS A 368 -12.71 21.13 7.66
CA LYS A 368 -13.89 21.94 8.05
C LYS A 368 -15.07 21.78 7.09
N SER A 369 -15.38 20.54 6.74
CA SER A 369 -16.34 20.20 5.69
C SER A 369 -17.32 19.13 6.15
N THR A 370 -18.56 19.20 5.67
CA THR A 370 -19.63 18.25 5.97
C THR A 370 -20.09 17.58 4.69
N ILE A 371 -20.02 16.25 4.67
CA ILE A 371 -20.43 15.43 3.52
C ILE A 371 -21.50 14.45 4.00
N THR A 372 -22.69 14.52 3.41
CA THR A 372 -23.84 13.69 3.76
C THR A 372 -24.46 13.07 2.50
N GLY A 373 -24.60 11.76 2.48
CA GLY A 373 -25.22 11.01 1.38
C GLY A 373 -25.81 9.67 1.81
N SER A 374 -26.10 8.76 0.87
CA SER A 374 -26.75 7.48 1.18
C SER A 374 -25.88 6.25 0.88
N ALA A 375 -25.65 5.97 -0.41
CA ALA A 375 -25.17 4.68 -0.87
C ALA A 375 -23.65 4.58 -0.86
N TYR A 376 -22.99 5.63 -1.35
CA TYR A 376 -21.54 5.73 -1.46
C TYR A 376 -21.13 7.13 -1.02
N VAL A 377 -20.50 7.23 0.14
CA VAL A 377 -20.17 8.51 0.78
C VAL A 377 -18.72 8.49 1.24
N GLY A 378 -17.93 9.43 0.75
CA GLY A 378 -16.56 9.69 1.21
C GLY A 378 -16.19 11.15 1.14
N GLY A 379 -15.27 11.62 1.98
CA GLY A 379 -14.84 13.02 1.95
C GLY A 379 -14.15 13.40 0.63
N ILE A 380 -13.30 12.50 0.11
CA ILE A 380 -12.62 12.68 -1.18
C ILE A 380 -13.50 12.14 -2.31
N ALA A 381 -13.94 10.89 -2.23
CA ALA A 381 -14.71 10.25 -3.28
C ALA A 381 -15.91 9.45 -2.77
N GLY A 382 -17.04 9.54 -3.45
CA GLY A 382 -18.17 8.63 -3.21
C GLY A 382 -17.82 7.21 -3.67
N TYR A 383 -17.56 7.05 -4.97
CA TYR A 383 -17.18 5.80 -5.61
C TYR A 383 -15.91 5.98 -6.45
N SER A 384 -14.94 5.08 -6.30
CA SER A 384 -13.69 5.14 -7.04
C SER A 384 -13.34 3.84 -7.74
N LYS A 385 -13.15 3.91 -9.06
CA LYS A 385 -12.38 2.93 -9.83
C LYS A 385 -10.93 3.37 -10.02
N GLY A 386 -10.56 4.59 -9.66
CA GLY A 386 -9.20 5.13 -9.80
C GLY A 386 -8.39 5.02 -8.50
N SER A 387 -7.10 5.34 -8.57
CA SER A 387 -6.21 5.30 -7.42
C SER A 387 -6.35 6.56 -6.57
N ILE A 388 -6.47 6.39 -5.25
CA ILE A 388 -6.52 7.49 -4.29
C ILE A 388 -5.43 7.27 -3.25
N THR A 389 -4.48 8.20 -3.18
CA THR A 389 -3.27 8.07 -2.37
C THR A 389 -2.95 9.34 -1.58
N ASN A 390 -2.32 9.18 -0.42
CA ASN A 390 -1.82 10.30 0.41
C ASN A 390 -2.88 11.37 0.76
N CYS A 391 -4.16 11.03 0.71
CA CYS A 391 -5.25 11.97 0.99
C CYS A 391 -5.63 11.97 2.47
N VAL A 392 -6.16 13.10 2.94
CA VAL A 392 -6.50 13.31 4.35
C VAL A 392 -7.91 13.88 4.52
N LEU A 393 -8.72 13.27 5.39
CA LEU A 393 -9.90 13.93 5.96
C LEU A 393 -9.49 14.57 7.29
N GLY A 394 -9.68 15.88 7.39
CA GLY A 394 -9.34 16.70 8.55
C GLY A 394 -10.22 16.45 9.77
N GLU A 395 -9.71 16.80 10.96
CA GLU A 395 -10.36 16.55 12.26
C GLU A 395 -11.68 17.33 12.42
N SER A 396 -11.76 18.51 11.81
CA SER A 396 -12.99 19.34 11.81
C SER A 396 -13.98 18.98 10.71
N SER A 397 -13.76 17.88 9.98
CA SER A 397 -14.65 17.42 8.92
C SER A 397 -15.49 16.22 9.37
N SER A 398 -16.68 16.06 8.78
CA SER A 398 -17.60 14.98 9.08
C SER A 398 -18.17 14.35 7.81
N VAL A 399 -18.25 13.01 7.80
CA VAL A 399 -18.88 12.23 6.74
C VAL A 399 -20.02 11.39 7.31
N THR A 400 -21.22 11.53 6.75
CA THR A 400 -22.41 10.76 7.17
C THR A 400 -23.03 10.03 5.97
N GLY A 401 -23.23 8.73 6.10
CA GLY A 401 -23.81 7.90 5.04
C GLY A 401 -24.69 6.75 5.55
N GLN A 402 -25.24 5.95 4.64
CA GLN A 402 -26.09 4.81 4.99
C GLN A 402 -25.41 3.46 4.70
N ILE A 403 -25.03 3.15 3.45
CA ILE A 403 -24.68 1.78 3.02
C ILE A 403 -23.18 1.57 2.80
N ASN A 404 -22.44 2.54 2.27
CA ASN A 404 -20.99 2.47 2.17
C ASN A 404 -20.43 3.85 2.51
N THR A 405 -19.96 3.98 3.74
CA THR A 405 -19.49 5.25 4.28
C THR A 405 -18.03 5.12 4.66
N GLY A 406 -17.16 5.88 4.02
CA GLY A 406 -15.75 6.02 4.38
C GLY A 406 -15.40 7.46 4.71
N GLY A 407 -14.39 7.72 5.55
CA GLY A 407 -13.89 9.08 5.70
C GLY A 407 -13.26 9.63 4.41
N ILE A 408 -12.61 8.76 3.63
CA ILE A 408 -11.94 9.13 2.37
C ILE A 408 -12.77 8.68 1.17
N VAL A 409 -13.14 7.39 1.11
CA VAL A 409 -13.83 6.79 -0.04
C VAL A 409 -15.06 5.99 0.41
N GLY A 410 -16.22 6.17 -0.20
CA GLY A 410 -17.37 5.30 0.09
C GLY A 410 -17.14 3.86 -0.36
N TYR A 411 -16.81 3.67 -1.65
CA TYR A 411 -16.57 2.36 -2.26
C TYR A 411 -15.37 2.42 -3.22
N SER A 412 -14.45 1.46 -3.14
CA SER A 412 -13.25 1.40 -3.98
C SER A 412 -13.11 0.09 -4.77
N LYS A 413 -12.81 0.21 -6.06
CA LYS A 413 -12.40 -0.86 -6.98
C LYS A 413 -10.91 -0.81 -7.36
N GLN A 414 -10.12 -0.02 -6.62
CA GLN A 414 -8.66 0.04 -6.74
C GLN A 414 -7.99 0.13 -5.37
N ARG A 415 -6.68 -0.11 -5.39
CA ARG A 415 -5.82 0.03 -4.21
C ARG A 415 -5.91 1.44 -3.62
N LEU A 416 -6.10 1.52 -2.31
CA LEU A 416 -5.92 2.73 -1.53
C LEU A 416 -4.61 2.65 -0.75
N LYS A 417 -3.82 3.74 -0.77
CA LYS A 417 -2.51 3.77 -0.14
C LYS A 417 -2.28 5.05 0.65
N SER A 418 -1.80 4.91 1.88
CA SER A 418 -1.32 6.03 2.71
C SER A 418 -2.36 7.12 2.97
N ASN A 419 -3.65 6.77 2.96
CA ASN A 419 -4.73 7.70 3.25
C ASN A 419 -5.02 7.78 4.75
N ILE A 420 -5.38 8.97 5.23
CA ILE A 420 -5.56 9.23 6.67
C ILE A 420 -6.92 9.87 6.94
N ASN A 421 -7.74 9.22 7.76
CA ASN A 421 -8.92 9.86 8.34
C ASN A 421 -8.61 10.42 9.73
N LYS A 422 -8.91 11.69 9.96
CA LYS A 422 -8.95 12.33 11.29
C LYS A 422 -10.36 12.81 11.68
N GLY A 423 -11.27 12.89 10.70
CA GLY A 423 -12.62 13.40 10.89
C GLY A 423 -13.62 12.36 11.39
N ALA A 424 -14.81 12.83 11.76
CA ALA A 424 -15.89 11.95 12.21
C ALA A 424 -16.57 11.25 11.04
N VAL A 425 -16.82 9.94 11.17
CA VAL A 425 -17.53 9.13 10.17
C VAL A 425 -18.72 8.44 10.83
N GLU A 426 -19.93 8.67 10.30
CA GLU A 426 -21.16 8.04 10.81
C GLU A 426 -21.92 7.30 9.69
N GLY A 427 -22.11 6.00 9.87
CA GLY A 427 -22.90 5.15 8.96
C GLY A 427 -24.16 4.60 9.59
N THR A 428 -25.32 4.89 9.01
CA THR A 428 -26.62 4.58 9.65
C THR A 428 -27.21 3.22 9.25
N ASN A 429 -26.61 2.50 8.30
CA ASN A 429 -27.07 1.17 7.88
C ASN A 429 -25.94 0.12 7.87
N THR A 430 -25.12 0.03 6.82
CA THR A 430 -24.05 -0.98 6.71
C THR A 430 -22.75 -0.38 6.20
N ASN A 431 -21.67 -1.16 6.26
CA ASN A 431 -20.32 -0.91 5.73
C ASN A 431 -19.81 0.50 6.03
N THR A 432 -19.37 0.70 7.27
CA THR A 432 -18.78 1.97 7.71
C THR A 432 -17.31 1.77 7.99
N GLY A 433 -16.43 2.47 7.28
CA GLY A 433 -15.00 2.48 7.56
C GLY A 433 -14.50 3.88 7.90
N GLY A 434 -13.50 4.00 8.76
CA GLY A 434 -12.87 5.31 8.95
C GLY A 434 -12.19 5.82 7.69
N VAL A 435 -11.61 4.94 6.85
CA VAL A 435 -11.00 5.33 5.56
C VAL A 435 -11.92 4.98 4.39
N VAL A 436 -12.40 3.74 4.33
CA VAL A 436 -13.21 3.25 3.21
C VAL A 436 -14.42 2.42 3.65
N GLY A 437 -15.59 2.66 3.08
CA GLY A 437 -16.79 1.85 3.39
C GLY A 437 -16.60 0.40 2.93
N THR A 438 -16.40 0.20 1.63
CA THR A 438 -16.20 -1.12 1.02
C THR A 438 -15.04 -1.14 0.03
N ILE A 439 -14.30 -2.26 0.00
CA ILE A 439 -13.29 -2.54 -1.02
C ILE A 439 -13.59 -3.86 -1.74
N ASP A 440 -13.58 -3.81 -3.08
CA ASP A 440 -13.82 -4.94 -3.99
C ASP A 440 -12.81 -4.83 -5.15
N VAL A 441 -11.62 -5.42 -4.95
CA VAL A 441 -10.46 -5.26 -5.84
C VAL A 441 -9.83 -6.61 -6.19
N GLU A 442 -9.01 -6.60 -7.23
CA GLU A 442 -8.12 -7.71 -7.56
C GLU A 442 -6.72 -7.43 -6.99
N GLY A 443 -6.24 -8.26 -6.06
CA GLY A 443 -4.91 -8.15 -5.47
C GLY A 443 -4.81 -7.19 -4.28
N ASP A 444 -3.82 -6.30 -4.30
CA ASP A 444 -3.52 -5.42 -3.16
C ASP A 444 -4.59 -4.35 -2.96
N ALA A 445 -5.26 -4.36 -1.81
CA ALA A 445 -6.40 -3.49 -1.53
C ALA A 445 -6.03 -2.26 -0.71
N LEU A 446 -5.38 -2.46 0.44
CA LEU A 446 -5.07 -1.40 1.38
C LEU A 446 -3.61 -1.49 1.82
N TYR A 447 -2.92 -0.35 1.81
CA TYR A 447 -1.56 -0.25 2.31
C TYR A 447 -1.33 1.03 3.09
N GLY A 448 -0.97 0.93 4.36
CA GLY A 448 -0.56 2.11 5.15
C GLY A 448 -1.70 3.09 5.44
N CYS A 449 -2.96 2.67 5.36
CA CYS A 449 -4.11 3.51 5.64
C CYS A 449 -4.36 3.64 7.15
N VAL A 450 -4.68 4.85 7.62
CA VAL A 450 -4.76 5.18 9.04
C VAL A 450 -6.08 5.85 9.38
N ASN A 451 -6.73 5.39 10.45
CA ASN A 451 -7.84 6.11 11.06
C ASN A 451 -7.46 6.65 12.45
N LYS A 452 -7.73 7.93 12.66
CA LYS A 452 -7.61 8.66 13.95
C LYS A 452 -8.94 9.27 14.38
N GLY A 453 -9.89 9.42 13.47
CA GLY A 453 -11.21 9.99 13.75
C GLY A 453 -12.20 8.98 14.33
N THR A 454 -13.30 9.48 14.89
CA THR A 454 -14.36 8.62 15.44
C THR A 454 -15.15 7.96 14.31
N VAL A 455 -15.38 6.65 14.41
CA VAL A 455 -16.20 5.88 13.46
C VAL A 455 -17.38 5.29 14.20
N LYS A 456 -18.59 5.70 13.83
CA LYS A 456 -19.84 5.20 14.39
C LYS A 456 -20.66 4.55 13.30
N GLY A 457 -21.24 3.38 13.55
CA GLY A 457 -22.24 2.88 12.63
C GLY A 457 -23.15 1.78 13.17
N LYS A 458 -23.97 1.23 12.28
CA LYS A 458 -24.97 0.21 12.66
C LYS A 458 -24.49 -1.23 12.42
N SER A 459 -23.96 -1.54 11.25
CA SER A 459 -23.51 -2.90 10.89
C SER A 459 -22.23 -2.87 10.04
N LYS A 460 -21.32 -3.84 10.24
CA LYS A 460 -20.04 -4.00 9.51
C LYS A 460 -19.20 -2.73 9.58
N ILE A 461 -18.69 -2.43 10.77
CA ILE A 461 -17.95 -1.20 11.03
C ILE A 461 -16.48 -1.51 11.25
N GLY A 462 -15.59 -0.90 10.48
CA GLY A 462 -14.16 -0.98 10.70
C GLY A 462 -13.58 0.38 11.05
N GLY A 463 -12.58 0.43 11.91
CA GLY A 463 -11.82 1.67 12.08
C GLY A 463 -11.15 2.09 10.77
N VAL A 464 -10.74 1.16 9.89
CA VAL A 464 -10.20 1.49 8.56
C VAL A 464 -11.19 1.16 7.44
N VAL A 465 -11.73 -0.07 7.41
CA VAL A 465 -12.60 -0.56 6.33
C VAL A 465 -13.86 -1.25 6.85
N GLY A 466 -15.03 -0.87 6.35
CA GLY A 466 -16.29 -1.52 6.76
C GLY A 466 -16.37 -2.98 6.29
N PHE A 467 -16.28 -3.19 4.98
CA PHE A 467 -16.42 -4.50 4.34
C PHE A 467 -15.37 -4.76 3.25
N ILE A 468 -14.89 -6.00 3.19
CA ILE A 468 -13.92 -6.47 2.19
C ILE A 468 -14.49 -7.72 1.51
N ALA A 469 -14.55 -7.70 0.18
CA ALA A 469 -14.94 -8.86 -0.62
C ALA A 469 -13.78 -9.33 -1.52
N ALA A 470 -13.40 -10.60 -1.41
CA ALA A 470 -12.47 -11.25 -2.34
C ALA A 470 -13.27 -11.98 -3.43
N SER A 471 -13.86 -11.24 -4.36
CA SER A 471 -14.84 -11.75 -5.33
C SER A 471 -14.22 -12.38 -6.59
N SER A 472 -13.03 -11.93 -7.01
CA SER A 472 -12.35 -12.41 -8.23
C SER A 472 -10.86 -12.77 -8.05
N ALA A 473 -10.20 -12.31 -6.99
CA ALA A 473 -8.81 -12.64 -6.68
C ALA A 473 -8.53 -12.55 -5.17
N THR A 474 -7.37 -13.05 -4.74
CA THR A 474 -6.89 -12.88 -3.36
C THR A 474 -6.70 -11.40 -3.05
N VAL A 475 -7.09 -11.00 -1.85
CA VAL A 475 -7.07 -9.60 -1.42
C VAL A 475 -6.07 -9.38 -0.28
N ASN A 476 -5.15 -8.41 -0.42
CA ASN A 476 -4.16 -8.09 0.61
C ASN A 476 -4.45 -6.76 1.32
N ILE A 477 -4.39 -6.77 2.66
CA ILE A 477 -4.44 -5.60 3.54
C ILE A 477 -3.19 -5.59 4.41
N GLU A 478 -2.43 -4.51 4.30
CA GLU A 478 -1.12 -4.40 4.94
C GLU A 478 -0.93 -3.06 5.64
N LYS A 479 -0.28 -3.07 6.80
CA LYS A 479 0.21 -1.86 7.48
C LYS A 479 -0.87 -0.83 7.81
N CYS A 480 -2.11 -1.28 7.97
CA CYS A 480 -3.24 -0.42 8.26
C CYS A 480 -3.46 -0.30 9.77
N SER A 481 -3.88 0.87 10.24
CA SER A 481 -4.03 1.10 11.67
C SER A 481 -5.21 1.96 12.07
N ASN A 482 -5.72 1.70 13.27
CA ASN A 482 -6.74 2.50 13.91
C ASN A 482 -6.30 2.99 15.29
N ALA A 483 -6.49 4.29 15.50
CA ALA A 483 -6.37 4.98 16.79
C ALA A 483 -7.67 5.70 17.19
N GLY A 484 -8.62 5.82 16.26
CA GLY A 484 -9.91 6.43 16.51
C GLY A 484 -10.87 5.49 17.26
N LYS A 485 -11.84 6.08 17.98
CA LYS A 485 -12.90 5.31 18.63
C LYS A 485 -13.84 4.70 17.60
N VAL A 486 -14.14 3.42 17.73
CA VAL A 486 -15.10 2.69 16.90
C VAL A 486 -16.35 2.35 17.73
N SER A 487 -17.55 2.60 17.20
CA SER A 487 -18.81 2.32 17.90
C SER A 487 -19.85 1.67 16.99
N SER A 488 -20.40 0.52 17.41
CA SER A 488 -21.44 -0.22 16.67
C SER A 488 -22.71 -0.49 17.47
N SER A 489 -23.87 -0.44 16.82
CA SER A 489 -25.16 -0.73 17.48
C SER A 489 -25.81 -2.07 17.13
N VAL A 490 -25.24 -2.90 16.24
CA VAL A 490 -25.90 -4.18 15.88
C VAL A 490 -24.93 -5.34 15.66
N ASN A 491 -24.21 -5.39 14.53
CA ASN A 491 -23.52 -6.60 14.08
C ASN A 491 -22.01 -6.55 14.36
N PHE A 492 -21.20 -6.51 13.30
CA PHE A 492 -19.77 -6.69 13.38
C PHE A 492 -19.04 -5.36 13.51
N ALA A 493 -18.09 -5.29 14.44
CA ALA A 493 -17.17 -4.16 14.56
C ALA A 493 -15.72 -4.64 14.65
N GLY A 494 -14.81 -4.01 13.91
CA GLY A 494 -13.39 -4.25 13.98
C GLY A 494 -12.60 -2.97 14.14
N GLY A 495 -11.47 -3.02 14.84
CA GLY A 495 -10.55 -1.87 14.86
C GLY A 495 -9.98 -1.58 13.48
N VAL A 496 -9.75 -2.59 12.63
CA VAL A 496 -9.31 -2.40 11.24
C VAL A 496 -10.45 -2.67 10.27
N ALA A 497 -11.05 -3.87 10.31
CA ALA A 497 -12.07 -4.32 9.37
C ALA A 497 -13.37 -4.75 10.07
N GLY A 498 -14.54 -4.27 9.62
CA GLY A 498 -15.81 -4.73 10.16
C GLY A 498 -16.08 -6.20 9.83
N GLN A 499 -16.10 -6.52 8.54
CA GLN A 499 -16.18 -7.89 8.04
C GLN A 499 -15.25 -8.08 6.84
N VAL A 500 -14.63 -9.25 6.76
CA VAL A 500 -13.90 -9.71 5.58
C VAL A 500 -14.50 -11.01 5.07
N ASP A 501 -14.63 -11.14 3.75
CA ASP A 501 -15.12 -12.37 3.10
C ASP A 501 -14.05 -12.91 2.14
N GLY A 502 -13.31 -13.90 2.63
CA GLY A 502 -12.30 -14.64 1.89
C GLY A 502 -12.79 -15.98 1.34
N SER A 503 -14.09 -16.25 1.34
CA SER A 503 -14.64 -17.57 0.99
C SER A 503 -14.25 -18.00 -0.43
N ALA A 504 -14.26 -17.09 -1.40
CA ALA A 504 -13.95 -17.38 -2.79
C ALA A 504 -12.43 -17.43 -3.06
N TYR A 505 -11.68 -16.36 -2.79
CA TYR A 505 -10.26 -16.24 -3.19
C TYR A 505 -9.26 -15.95 -2.04
N GLY A 506 -9.72 -15.83 -0.80
CA GLY A 506 -8.90 -15.54 0.38
C GLY A 506 -8.63 -14.05 0.60
N VAL A 507 -8.58 -13.64 1.87
CA VAL A 507 -8.20 -12.28 2.30
C VAL A 507 -7.04 -12.40 3.27
N TYR A 508 -5.95 -11.70 3.01
CA TYR A 508 -4.74 -11.71 3.84
C TYR A 508 -4.56 -10.36 4.54
N ILE A 509 -4.53 -10.39 5.87
CA ILE A 509 -4.42 -9.19 6.71
C ILE A 509 -3.15 -9.30 7.53
N THR A 510 -2.19 -8.43 7.22
CA THR A 510 -0.83 -8.50 7.75
C THR A 510 -0.35 -7.18 8.32
N ASP A 511 0.40 -7.21 9.43
CA ASP A 511 1.02 -6.02 10.03
C ASP A 511 0.02 -4.89 10.29
N CYS A 512 -1.20 -5.26 10.71
CA CYS A 512 -2.28 -4.31 10.99
C CYS A 512 -2.53 -4.22 12.48
N TYR A 513 -2.89 -3.04 12.97
CA TYR A 513 -3.06 -2.85 14.42
C TYR A 513 -4.15 -1.88 14.84
N ASN A 514 -4.63 -2.10 16.06
CA ASN A 514 -5.59 -1.23 16.72
C ASN A 514 -5.07 -0.73 18.08
N THR A 515 -5.21 0.57 18.28
CA THR A 515 -4.95 1.29 19.53
C THR A 515 -6.19 2.05 20.02
N GLY A 516 -7.19 2.22 19.15
CA GLY A 516 -8.44 2.91 19.48
C GLY A 516 -9.40 2.04 20.29
N GLU A 517 -10.23 2.69 21.10
CA GLU A 517 -11.31 2.03 21.83
C GLU A 517 -12.39 1.52 20.85
N LEU A 518 -12.91 0.32 21.09
CA LEU A 518 -14.03 -0.26 20.36
C LEU A 518 -15.18 -0.55 21.32
N SER A 519 -16.38 -0.04 21.02
CA SER A 519 -17.62 -0.35 21.74
C SER A 519 -18.67 -0.92 20.79
N GLY A 520 -19.20 -2.12 21.01
CA GLY A 520 -20.19 -2.70 20.08
C GLY A 520 -21.18 -3.71 20.64
N GLU A 521 -22.46 -3.56 20.27
CA GLU A 521 -23.55 -4.43 20.76
C GLU A 521 -23.56 -5.86 20.15
N GLY A 522 -22.76 -6.11 19.11
CA GLY A 522 -22.69 -7.40 18.43
C GLY A 522 -21.39 -8.15 18.63
N ILE A 523 -20.66 -8.38 17.55
CA ILE A 523 -19.42 -9.18 17.53
C ILE A 523 -18.25 -8.28 17.17
N ASN A 524 -17.29 -8.21 18.07
CA ASN A 524 -16.25 -7.21 18.08
C ASN A 524 -14.88 -7.87 18.02
N GLY A 525 -13.99 -7.35 17.17
CA GLY A 525 -12.59 -7.75 17.13
C GLY A 525 -11.64 -6.55 17.17
N GLY A 526 -10.52 -6.66 17.85
CA GLY A 526 -9.53 -5.58 17.83
C GLY A 526 -9.00 -5.29 16.43
N ILE A 527 -8.93 -6.29 15.56
CA ILE A 527 -8.59 -6.13 14.14
C ILE A 527 -9.84 -6.33 13.27
N ILE A 528 -10.53 -7.46 13.42
CA ILE A 528 -11.63 -7.86 12.52
C ILE A 528 -12.88 -8.24 13.32
N GLY A 529 -14.04 -7.66 13.03
CA GLY A 529 -15.30 -8.12 13.62
C GLY A 529 -15.64 -9.55 13.23
N TYR A 530 -15.75 -9.81 11.92
CA TYR A 530 -15.99 -11.15 11.38
C TYR A 530 -15.05 -11.51 10.23
N ALA A 531 -14.26 -12.57 10.41
CA ALA A 531 -13.38 -13.15 9.42
C ALA A 531 -14.03 -14.41 8.79
N MET A 532 -14.69 -14.21 7.65
CA MET A 532 -15.44 -15.26 6.95
C MET A 532 -14.57 -15.97 5.90
N GLY A 533 -14.77 -17.28 5.79
CA GLY A 533 -14.09 -18.14 4.83
C GLY A 533 -12.75 -18.70 5.32
N SER A 534 -12.55 -20.01 5.15
CA SER A 534 -11.35 -20.73 5.60
C SER A 534 -10.05 -20.35 4.89
N LYS A 535 -10.12 -19.59 3.79
CA LYS A 535 -8.95 -19.05 3.08
C LYS A 535 -8.47 -17.71 3.65
N THR A 536 -9.19 -17.12 4.60
CA THR A 536 -8.78 -15.88 5.28
C THR A 536 -7.57 -16.16 6.17
N LYS A 537 -6.54 -15.30 6.08
CA LYS A 537 -5.32 -15.40 6.89
C LYS A 537 -5.02 -14.08 7.58
N ILE A 538 -4.72 -14.17 8.87
CA ILE A 538 -4.46 -13.01 9.71
C ILE A 538 -3.11 -13.22 10.38
N SER A 539 -2.14 -12.36 10.08
CA SER A 539 -0.76 -12.53 10.53
C SER A 539 -0.13 -11.25 11.05
N ASP A 540 0.71 -11.37 12.07
CA ASP A 540 1.52 -10.25 12.58
C ASP A 540 0.68 -9.01 12.97
N CYS A 541 -0.56 -9.22 13.42
CA CYS A 541 -1.49 -8.17 13.79
C CYS A 541 -1.63 -8.04 15.30
N TYR A 542 -1.94 -6.84 15.79
CA TYR A 542 -2.08 -6.64 17.23
C TYR A 542 -3.10 -5.61 17.69
N ASN A 543 -3.65 -5.83 18.88
CA ASN A 543 -4.54 -4.90 19.55
C ASN A 543 -3.97 -4.43 20.89
N THR A 544 -4.07 -3.12 21.14
CA THR A 544 -3.81 -2.49 22.43
C THR A 544 -4.99 -1.65 22.92
N GLY A 545 -5.98 -1.39 22.06
CA GLY A 545 -7.19 -0.66 22.41
C GLY A 545 -8.14 -1.49 23.27
N GLU A 546 -8.90 -0.81 24.13
CA GLU A 546 -9.94 -1.46 24.93
C GLU A 546 -11.14 -1.85 24.04
N ILE A 547 -11.67 -3.06 24.25
CA ILE A 547 -12.83 -3.58 23.53
C ILE A 547 -13.95 -3.86 24.54
N ASN A 548 -15.08 -3.20 24.34
CA ASN A 548 -16.30 -3.33 25.12
C ASN A 548 -17.44 -3.80 24.22
N GLY A 549 -18.19 -4.83 24.59
CA GLY A 549 -19.33 -5.23 23.78
C GLY A 549 -19.97 -6.55 24.15
N LYS A 550 -20.78 -7.12 23.26
CA LYS A 550 -21.47 -8.39 23.55
C LYS A 550 -20.55 -9.60 23.41
N ASN A 551 -20.03 -9.83 22.20
CA ASN A 551 -19.01 -10.85 21.91
C ASN A 551 -17.72 -10.15 21.50
N SER A 552 -16.60 -10.42 22.16
CA SER A 552 -15.39 -9.62 21.97
C SER A 552 -14.11 -10.45 21.93
N GLY A 553 -13.38 -10.34 20.82
CA GLY A 553 -12.06 -10.93 20.63
C GLY A 553 -10.97 -9.87 20.51
N GLY A 554 -9.79 -10.10 21.08
CA GLY A 554 -8.70 -9.11 20.99
C GLY A 554 -8.17 -8.92 19.58
N ILE A 555 -8.26 -9.91 18.71
CA ILE A 555 -7.89 -9.81 17.29
C ILE A 555 -9.13 -9.96 16.41
N VAL A 556 -9.90 -11.05 16.59
CA VAL A 556 -11.07 -11.35 15.76
C VAL A 556 -12.29 -11.60 16.63
N GLY A 557 -13.45 -11.02 16.31
CA GLY A 557 -14.69 -11.36 17.00
C GLY A 557 -15.13 -12.80 16.69
N SER A 558 -15.48 -13.05 15.43
CA SER A 558 -15.80 -14.40 14.93
C SER A 558 -14.86 -14.81 13.80
N ASN A 559 -14.32 -16.02 13.88
CA ASN A 559 -13.29 -16.50 12.96
C ASN A 559 -13.68 -17.81 12.26
N GLU A 560 -13.37 -17.89 10.97
CA GLU A 560 -13.44 -19.09 10.14
C GLU A 560 -12.12 -19.46 9.46
N GLY A 561 -11.10 -18.59 9.53
CA GLY A 561 -9.79 -18.73 8.87
C GLY A 561 -8.61 -18.98 9.82
N ASP A 562 -7.40 -18.72 9.36
CA ASP A 562 -6.16 -18.91 10.14
C ASP A 562 -5.68 -17.61 10.81
N ILE A 563 -5.17 -17.73 12.05
CA ILE A 563 -4.56 -16.65 12.82
C ILE A 563 -3.16 -17.06 13.28
N GLU A 564 -2.15 -16.30 12.89
CA GLU A 564 -0.74 -16.56 13.23
C GLU A 564 -0.03 -15.32 13.78
N LYS A 565 0.83 -15.47 14.81
CA LYS A 565 1.71 -14.39 15.30
C LYS A 565 0.98 -13.10 15.70
N CYS A 566 -0.25 -13.22 16.16
CA CYS A 566 -1.06 -12.08 16.56
C CYS A 566 -1.11 -11.96 18.09
N TYR A 567 -1.29 -10.73 18.58
CA TYR A 567 -1.36 -10.53 20.03
C TYR A 567 -2.28 -9.41 20.50
N ASN A 568 -2.80 -9.60 21.72
CA ASN A 568 -3.64 -8.61 22.39
C ASN A 568 -3.02 -8.16 23.72
N LYS A 569 -2.92 -6.84 23.90
CA LYS A 569 -2.64 -6.19 25.20
C LYS A 569 -3.82 -5.34 25.68
N GLY A 570 -4.80 -5.11 24.81
CA GLY A 570 -6.00 -4.34 25.12
C GLY A 570 -6.90 -5.09 26.12
N LYS A 571 -7.55 -4.34 27.00
CA LYS A 571 -8.55 -4.91 27.90
C LYS A 571 -9.80 -5.30 27.10
N ILE A 572 -10.40 -6.44 27.44
CA ILE A 572 -11.61 -6.94 26.81
C ILE A 572 -12.70 -7.08 27.88
N ILE A 573 -13.87 -6.50 27.60
CA ILE A 573 -15.09 -6.65 28.40
C ILE A 573 -16.20 -7.11 27.46
N ALA A 574 -16.78 -8.27 27.74
CA ALA A 574 -17.86 -8.87 26.97
C ALA A 574 -19.10 -9.15 27.83
N ASP A 575 -20.29 -8.95 27.28
CA ASP A 575 -21.53 -9.36 27.94
C ASP A 575 -21.77 -10.87 27.83
N THR A 576 -21.24 -11.55 26.81
CA THR A 576 -21.42 -12.99 26.62
C THR A 576 -20.09 -13.71 26.47
N GLU A 577 -19.48 -13.71 25.29
CA GLU A 577 -18.25 -14.45 25.01
C GLU A 577 -17.05 -13.50 24.85
N ALA A 578 -15.95 -13.79 25.55
CA ALA A 578 -14.69 -13.05 25.41
C ALA A 578 -13.49 -13.95 25.14
N GLY A 579 -12.60 -13.53 24.26
CA GLY A 579 -11.30 -14.16 24.11
C GLY A 579 -10.18 -13.16 23.83
N GLY A 580 -9.00 -13.38 24.41
CA GLY A 580 -7.86 -12.50 24.17
C GLY A 580 -7.41 -12.44 22.71
N ILE A 581 -7.64 -13.49 21.91
CA ILE A 581 -7.42 -13.47 20.45
C ILE A 581 -8.76 -13.54 19.72
N VAL A 582 -9.62 -14.53 20.02
CA VAL A 582 -10.91 -14.73 19.33
C VAL A 582 -12.08 -14.88 20.30
N ALA A 583 -13.23 -14.26 20.04
CA ALA A 583 -14.41 -14.51 20.90
C ALA A 583 -14.93 -15.94 20.70
N TYR A 584 -15.26 -16.34 19.47
CA TYR A 584 -15.64 -17.71 19.15
C TYR A 584 -15.34 -18.13 17.70
N GLN A 585 -15.16 -19.43 17.50
CA GLN A 585 -14.78 -20.07 16.23
C GLN A 585 -15.87 -21.03 15.74
N ASN A 586 -16.15 -21.04 14.43
CA ASN A 586 -17.33 -21.73 13.88
C ASN A 586 -17.06 -22.97 13.02
N THR A 587 -15.90 -23.08 12.37
CA THR A 587 -15.68 -24.07 11.31
C THR A 587 -14.95 -25.32 11.77
N GLY A 588 -14.00 -25.20 12.69
CA GLY A 588 -13.09 -26.30 13.05
C GLY A 588 -12.01 -26.59 12.02
N GLU A 589 -11.96 -25.80 10.94
CA GLU A 589 -10.95 -25.89 9.88
C GLU A 589 -9.80 -24.90 10.08
N GLY A 590 -10.01 -23.85 10.89
CA GLY A 590 -9.01 -22.82 11.17
C GLY A 590 -7.96 -23.26 12.21
N HIS A 591 -6.86 -22.51 12.24
CA HIS A 591 -5.79 -22.67 13.22
C HIS A 591 -5.48 -21.35 13.92
N ILE A 592 -5.24 -21.40 15.24
CA ILE A 592 -4.63 -20.30 15.98
C ILE A 592 -3.25 -20.74 16.46
N GLN A 593 -2.23 -20.04 15.97
CA GLN A 593 -0.85 -20.41 16.26
C GLN A 593 0.06 -19.23 16.60
N LYS A 594 1.01 -19.46 17.51
CA LYS A 594 2.03 -18.45 17.88
C LYS A 594 1.42 -17.13 18.35
N CYS A 595 0.22 -17.17 18.93
CA CYS A 595 -0.52 -15.99 19.36
C CYS A 595 -0.48 -15.83 20.88
N TYR A 596 -0.62 -14.60 21.38
CA TYR A 596 -0.66 -14.39 22.82
C TYR A 596 -1.56 -13.26 23.30
N ASN A 597 -2.05 -13.41 24.53
CA ASN A 597 -2.82 -12.39 25.22
C ASN A 597 -2.16 -11.96 26.53
N ASP A 598 -1.98 -10.66 26.69
CA ASP A 598 -1.53 -10.00 27.91
C ASP A 598 -2.62 -9.08 28.50
N GLY A 599 -3.63 -8.74 27.71
CA GLY A 599 -4.77 -7.94 28.14
C GLY A 599 -5.71 -8.68 29.09
N ASN A 600 -6.27 -7.98 30.07
CA ASN A 600 -7.30 -8.58 30.93
C ASN A 600 -8.58 -8.86 30.14
N VAL A 601 -9.16 -10.05 30.33
CA VAL A 601 -10.39 -10.49 29.65
C VAL A 601 -11.49 -10.70 30.68
N THR A 602 -12.63 -10.04 30.51
CA THR A 602 -13.81 -10.19 31.37
C THR A 602 -15.04 -10.51 30.53
N ALA A 603 -15.83 -11.51 30.94
CA ALA A 603 -17.10 -11.86 30.30
C ALA A 603 -18.22 -12.14 31.33
N ASN A 604 -19.49 -11.89 30.98
CA ASN A 604 -20.64 -12.35 31.79
C ASN A 604 -21.19 -13.73 31.36
N SER A 605 -20.46 -14.47 30.53
CA SER A 605 -20.69 -15.90 30.29
C SER A 605 -19.36 -16.65 30.19
N ASN A 606 -18.75 -16.73 29.01
CA ASN A 606 -17.54 -17.53 28.76
C ASN A 606 -16.33 -16.63 28.46
N ALA A 607 -15.20 -16.87 29.11
CA ALA A 607 -13.95 -16.15 28.83
C ALA A 607 -12.76 -17.08 28.69
N GLY A 608 -11.88 -16.78 27.73
CA GLY A 608 -10.57 -17.40 27.62
C GLY A 608 -9.45 -16.43 27.27
N GLY A 609 -8.21 -16.76 27.67
CA GLY A 609 -7.05 -15.94 27.31
C GLY A 609 -6.73 -15.95 25.82
N ILE A 610 -6.98 -17.05 25.10
CA ILE A 610 -6.86 -17.14 23.65
C ILE A 610 -8.24 -17.08 23.00
N ALA A 611 -9.17 -17.92 23.45
CA ALA A 611 -10.49 -18.01 22.85
C ALA A 611 -11.62 -18.12 23.88
N GLY A 612 -12.75 -17.45 23.65
CA GLY A 612 -13.97 -17.68 24.45
C GLY A 612 -14.52 -19.09 24.20
N LEU A 613 -14.73 -19.45 22.93
CA LEU A 613 -15.14 -20.79 22.50
C LEU A 613 -14.33 -21.24 21.28
N SER A 614 -13.50 -22.28 21.41
CA SER A 614 -12.73 -22.80 20.27
C SER A 614 -13.24 -24.14 19.74
N LYS A 615 -13.50 -24.19 18.43
CA LYS A 615 -13.58 -25.41 17.63
C LYS A 615 -12.34 -25.63 16.75
N ASP A 616 -11.44 -24.67 16.74
CA ASP A 616 -10.21 -24.65 15.95
C ASP A 616 -9.03 -25.15 16.77
N LYS A 617 -8.03 -25.72 16.10
CA LYS A 617 -6.80 -26.18 16.77
C LYS A 617 -6.01 -24.97 17.26
N ILE A 618 -5.59 -25.02 18.53
CA ILE A 618 -4.75 -23.98 19.14
C ILE A 618 -3.40 -24.57 19.48
N PHE A 619 -2.30 -23.92 19.05
CA PHE A 619 -0.97 -24.38 19.41
C PHE A 619 0.10 -23.29 19.46
N ASN A 620 1.10 -23.48 20.33
CA ASN A 620 2.16 -22.50 20.58
C ASN A 620 1.59 -21.13 21.02
N CYS A 621 0.52 -21.12 21.81
CA CYS A 621 -0.15 -19.90 22.25
C CYS A 621 -0.04 -19.71 23.76
N TYR A 622 -0.14 -18.47 24.25
CA TYR A 622 -0.12 -18.23 25.70
C TYR A 622 -0.95 -17.05 26.18
N ASN A 623 -1.32 -17.11 27.45
CA ASN A 623 -2.02 -16.05 28.15
C ASN A 623 -1.27 -15.61 29.41
N THR A 624 -1.07 -14.31 29.58
CA THR A 624 -0.57 -13.66 30.81
C THR A 624 -1.62 -12.72 31.41
N GLY A 625 -2.63 -12.32 30.64
CA GLY A 625 -3.71 -11.45 31.11
C GLY A 625 -4.66 -12.15 32.07
N ASN A 626 -5.22 -11.42 33.04
CA ASN A 626 -6.17 -12.01 33.98
C ASN A 626 -7.51 -12.27 33.30
N ILE A 627 -8.12 -13.41 33.62
CA ILE A 627 -9.39 -13.84 33.03
C ILE A 627 -10.48 -13.82 34.10
N LYS A 628 -11.61 -13.20 33.79
CA LYS A 628 -12.80 -13.19 34.64
C LYS A 628 -14.03 -13.64 33.84
N ALA A 629 -14.76 -14.64 34.33
CA ALA A 629 -16.05 -15.03 33.73
C ALA A 629 -17.07 -15.45 34.79
N THR A 630 -18.36 -15.36 34.51
CA THR A 630 -19.40 -15.86 35.42
C THR A 630 -19.75 -17.33 35.16
N ASP A 631 -19.68 -17.83 33.92
CA ASP A 631 -20.04 -19.22 33.59
C ASP A 631 -18.84 -20.14 33.34
N THR A 632 -18.00 -19.89 32.33
CA THR A 632 -16.75 -20.66 32.18
C THR A 632 -15.55 -19.76 31.98
N ALA A 633 -14.51 -19.95 32.79
CA ALA A 633 -13.29 -19.16 32.76
C ALA A 633 -12.09 -20.09 32.52
N GLY A 634 -11.46 -19.97 31.36
CA GLY A 634 -10.26 -20.72 31.00
C GLY A 634 -9.04 -19.84 30.82
N GLY A 635 -7.87 -20.26 31.30
CA GLY A 635 -6.63 -19.52 31.03
C GLY A 635 -6.29 -19.41 29.54
N LEU A 636 -6.58 -20.45 28.76
CA LEU A 636 -6.44 -20.46 27.30
C LEU A 636 -7.80 -20.39 26.62
N VAL A 637 -8.74 -21.26 26.98
CA VAL A 637 -10.05 -21.35 26.31
C VAL A 637 -11.19 -21.49 27.30
N GLY A 638 -12.23 -20.68 27.18
CA GLY A 638 -13.46 -20.83 27.99
C GLY A 638 -14.13 -22.18 27.72
N LEU A 639 -14.66 -22.35 26.50
CA LEU A 639 -15.30 -23.58 26.02
C LEU A 639 -14.47 -24.23 24.91
N ASN A 640 -13.85 -25.38 25.20
CA ASN A 640 -12.96 -26.06 24.26
C ASN A 640 -13.58 -27.29 23.61
N TYR A 641 -13.60 -27.31 22.27
CA TYR A 641 -14.07 -28.43 21.43
C TYR A 641 -12.97 -28.99 20.54
N ALA A 642 -11.75 -28.44 20.58
CA ALA A 642 -10.65 -28.83 19.71
C ALA A 642 -9.32 -29.00 20.44
N PRO A 643 -8.35 -29.71 19.84
CA PRO A 643 -7.07 -29.94 20.50
C PRO A 643 -6.34 -28.64 20.80
N ILE A 644 -5.78 -28.56 22.02
CA ILE A 644 -4.86 -27.49 22.43
C ILE A 644 -3.49 -28.12 22.68
N GLN A 645 -2.46 -27.56 22.08
CA GLN A 645 -1.12 -28.12 22.16
C GLN A 645 -0.06 -27.06 22.51
N ARG A 646 0.96 -27.42 23.29
CA ARG A 646 2.16 -26.58 23.49
C ARG A 646 1.82 -25.14 23.90
N SER A 647 0.85 -24.97 24.79
CA SER A 647 0.27 -23.67 25.12
C SER A 647 0.14 -23.49 26.63
N TYR A 648 0.21 -22.26 27.13
CA TYR A 648 0.23 -22.05 28.58
C TYR A 648 -0.52 -20.83 29.09
N ASN A 649 -0.89 -20.90 30.36
CA ASN A 649 -1.50 -19.79 31.08
C ASN A 649 -0.64 -19.36 32.28
N ALA A 650 -0.45 -18.05 32.40
CA ALA A 650 0.22 -17.37 33.49
C ALA A 650 -0.67 -16.28 34.13
N GLY A 651 -1.84 -15.99 33.57
CA GLY A 651 -2.79 -15.01 34.09
C GLY A 651 -3.72 -15.60 35.15
N VAL A 652 -4.14 -14.78 36.13
CA VAL A 652 -5.03 -15.22 37.21
C VAL A 652 -6.44 -15.41 36.68
N ILE A 653 -7.05 -16.55 37.03
CA ILE A 653 -8.41 -16.90 36.60
C ILE A 653 -9.38 -16.69 37.76
N LYS A 654 -10.46 -15.94 37.50
CA LYS A 654 -11.56 -15.72 38.45
C LYS A 654 -12.87 -16.08 37.78
N GLY A 655 -13.71 -16.86 38.45
CA GLY A 655 -15.07 -17.06 37.96
C GLY A 655 -16.01 -17.63 39.00
N SER A 656 -17.21 -18.00 38.56
CA SER A 656 -18.23 -18.57 39.45
C SER A 656 -18.50 -20.05 39.14
N ASN A 657 -18.54 -20.42 37.86
CA ASN A 657 -18.62 -21.82 37.42
C ASN A 657 -17.41 -22.16 36.52
N GLY A 658 -17.14 -23.45 36.30
CA GLY A 658 -16.23 -23.95 35.26
C GLY A 658 -14.90 -23.22 35.14
N ILE A 659 -14.16 -23.13 36.26
CA ILE A 659 -12.89 -22.40 36.35
C ILE A 659 -11.74 -23.38 36.10
N GLY A 660 -10.98 -23.17 35.05
CA GLY A 660 -9.79 -23.96 34.76
C GLY A 660 -8.60 -23.11 34.38
N SER A 661 -7.44 -23.43 34.95
CA SER A 661 -6.21 -22.70 34.65
C SER A 661 -5.78 -22.82 33.18
N LEU A 662 -6.23 -23.85 32.47
CA LEU A 662 -6.05 -23.99 31.02
C LEU A 662 -7.38 -23.83 30.28
N THR A 663 -8.41 -24.57 30.67
CA THR A 663 -9.71 -24.55 29.98
C THR A 663 -10.86 -24.52 30.97
N GLY A 664 -11.87 -23.69 30.73
CA GLY A 664 -13.05 -23.63 31.59
C GLY A 664 -13.87 -24.91 31.49
N ARG A 665 -14.37 -25.24 30.30
CA ARG A 665 -14.94 -26.54 29.94
C ARG A 665 -14.18 -27.15 28.79
N ASN A 666 -13.87 -28.43 28.88
CA ASN A 666 -13.08 -29.14 27.90
C ASN A 666 -13.77 -30.41 27.36
N ARG A 667 -13.79 -30.53 26.04
CA ARG A 667 -14.30 -31.69 25.30
C ARG A 667 -13.27 -32.30 24.34
N ALA A 668 -12.03 -31.83 24.39
CA ALA A 668 -10.98 -32.24 23.46
C ALA A 668 -9.65 -32.46 24.20
N LYS A 669 -8.66 -32.99 23.48
CA LYS A 669 -7.38 -33.36 24.08
C LYS A 669 -6.48 -32.15 24.31
N LEU A 670 -5.92 -32.02 25.51
CA LEU A 670 -4.83 -31.10 25.82
C LEU A 670 -3.50 -31.86 25.79
N THR A 671 -2.47 -31.30 25.15
CA THR A 671 -1.16 -31.97 25.04
C THR A 671 -0.02 -30.97 25.19
N ASN A 672 0.88 -31.22 26.15
CA ASN A 672 2.02 -30.36 26.47
C ASN A 672 1.57 -28.94 26.82
N CYS A 673 0.49 -28.81 27.58
CA CYS A 673 0.01 -27.52 28.07
C CYS A 673 0.36 -27.34 29.55
N PHE A 674 0.62 -26.11 30.00
CA PHE A 674 0.99 -25.86 31.40
C PHE A 674 0.40 -24.57 31.97
N TRP A 675 0.28 -24.48 33.29
CA TRP A 675 -0.17 -23.26 33.96
C TRP A 675 0.63 -22.96 35.22
N LEU A 676 0.63 -21.69 35.63
CA LEU A 676 1.32 -21.23 36.83
C LEU A 676 0.55 -21.56 38.12
N THR A 677 1.23 -21.98 39.19
CA THR A 677 0.60 -22.36 40.47
C THR A 677 -0.28 -21.27 41.07
N ALA A 678 0.01 -20.00 40.80
CA ALA A 678 -0.71 -18.83 41.29
C ALA A 678 -1.96 -18.46 40.46
N THR A 679 -2.28 -19.18 39.38
CA THR A 679 -3.35 -18.79 38.45
C THR A 679 -4.71 -19.43 38.71
N GLY A 680 -4.75 -20.52 39.49
CA GLY A 680 -5.98 -21.26 39.81
C GLY A 680 -5.71 -22.56 40.57
N GLU A 681 -6.75 -23.14 41.18
CA GLU A 681 -6.64 -24.40 41.95
C GLU A 681 -6.67 -25.65 41.07
N THR A 682 -7.43 -25.63 39.97
CA THR A 682 -7.63 -26.74 39.04
C THR A 682 -7.09 -26.42 37.64
N ASP A 683 -6.74 -27.46 36.88
CA ASP A 683 -6.24 -27.41 35.52
C ASP A 683 -7.36 -27.16 34.50
N ILE A 684 -8.43 -27.95 34.61
CA ILE A 684 -9.64 -27.92 33.81
C ILE A 684 -10.81 -27.70 34.76
N GLY A 685 -11.75 -26.81 34.40
CA GLY A 685 -12.93 -26.57 35.23
C GLY A 685 -13.96 -27.69 35.13
N TYR A 686 -14.37 -28.03 33.91
CA TYR A 686 -15.27 -29.15 33.61
C TYR A 686 -14.73 -29.99 32.47
N GLU A 687 -14.78 -31.31 32.63
CA GLU A 687 -14.25 -32.26 31.65
C GLU A 687 -15.37 -33.23 31.22
N ASP A 688 -15.71 -33.23 29.93
CA ASP A 688 -16.69 -34.18 29.37
C ASP A 688 -15.95 -35.46 28.88
N SER A 689 -16.65 -36.59 28.85
CA SER A 689 -16.12 -37.97 28.67
C SER A 689 -15.32 -38.27 27.38
N GLY A 690 -15.07 -37.28 26.51
CA GLY A 690 -14.26 -37.40 25.28
C GLY A 690 -12.77 -37.05 25.45
N SER A 691 -12.33 -36.59 26.63
CA SER A 691 -11.01 -36.00 26.90
C SER A 691 -9.87 -37.01 27.19
N SER A 692 -9.95 -38.23 26.66
CA SER A 692 -9.01 -39.33 26.97
C SER A 692 -7.52 -38.89 27.08
N LYS A 693 -7.02 -38.85 28.32
CA LYS A 693 -5.64 -38.54 28.76
C LYS A 693 -5.09 -37.18 28.30
N ASN A 694 -5.48 -36.12 29.01
CA ASN A 694 -4.78 -34.83 28.93
C ASN A 694 -3.35 -34.95 29.47
N ILE A 695 -2.39 -34.38 28.75
CA ILE A 695 -0.99 -34.26 29.20
C ILE A 695 -0.77 -32.79 29.54
N VAL A 696 -1.01 -32.45 30.80
CA VAL A 696 -0.94 -31.07 31.33
C VAL A 696 -0.08 -31.00 32.58
N MET A 697 0.58 -29.86 32.81
CA MET A 697 1.50 -29.68 33.94
C MET A 697 1.22 -28.40 34.72
N ARG A 698 1.18 -28.52 36.06
CA ARG A 698 1.19 -27.36 36.97
C ARG A 698 2.65 -27.00 37.28
N LEU A 699 3.03 -25.74 37.06
CA LEU A 699 4.39 -25.26 37.33
C LEU A 699 4.34 -24.05 38.26
N SER A 700 5.20 -24.00 39.27
CA SER A 700 5.38 -22.80 40.07
C SER A 700 6.21 -21.75 39.31
N LYS A 701 6.13 -20.49 39.75
CA LYS A 701 7.00 -19.44 39.20
C LYS A 701 8.48 -19.81 39.41
N GLU A 702 8.80 -20.45 40.51
CA GLU A 702 10.13 -20.95 40.87
C GLU A 702 10.55 -22.16 40.01
N GLN A 703 9.59 -23.02 39.66
CA GLN A 703 9.80 -24.11 38.70
C GLN A 703 9.96 -23.57 37.28
N LEU A 704 9.47 -22.39 36.92
CA LEU A 704 9.71 -21.78 35.61
C LEU A 704 10.90 -20.81 35.56
N SER A 705 11.32 -20.28 36.72
CA SER A 705 12.53 -19.46 36.85
C SER A 705 13.81 -20.29 36.97
N GLY A 706 13.67 -21.58 37.30
CA GLY A 706 14.78 -22.52 37.46
C GLY A 706 15.30 -22.65 38.86
N GLN A 707 14.56 -22.11 39.82
CA GLN A 707 14.90 -22.13 41.23
C GLN A 707 14.50 -23.45 41.91
N VAL A 708 13.63 -24.26 41.30
CA VAL A 708 13.14 -25.54 41.85
C VAL A 708 13.28 -26.68 40.84
N LYS A 709 13.73 -27.84 41.32
CA LYS A 709 13.83 -29.10 40.57
C LYS A 709 12.43 -29.60 40.17
N VAL A 710 12.21 -29.90 38.90
CA VAL A 710 10.97 -30.51 38.38
C VAL A 710 11.20 -32.00 38.17
N LYS A 711 10.36 -32.84 38.79
CA LYS A 711 10.39 -34.30 38.63
C LYS A 711 9.86 -34.68 37.24
N LEU A 712 10.63 -35.47 36.52
CA LEU A 712 10.30 -36.05 35.23
C LEU A 712 9.64 -37.39 35.51
N ASP A 713 8.31 -37.44 35.44
CA ASP A 713 7.64 -38.69 35.74
C ASP A 713 7.80 -39.74 34.62
N ASP A 714 8.27 -39.39 33.40
CA ASP A 714 8.46 -40.35 32.28
C ASP A 714 9.56 -39.98 31.24
N GLY A 715 10.75 -39.49 31.64
CA GLY A 715 11.98 -39.40 30.81
C GLY A 715 12.04 -38.32 29.69
N PHE A 716 12.87 -37.28 29.84
CA PHE A 716 12.93 -36.09 28.93
C PHE A 716 14.36 -35.41 28.81
N GLN A 717 14.71 -34.89 27.62
CA GLN A 717 15.68 -33.85 27.17
C GLN A 717 15.05 -32.57 26.44
N LEU A 718 15.08 -31.34 26.97
CA LEU A 718 14.35 -30.15 26.44
C LEU A 718 14.44 -29.76 24.92
N LEU A 719 13.30 -29.31 24.34
CA LEU A 719 12.98 -28.97 22.92
C LEU A 719 13.69 -27.79 22.26
N THR A 720 14.09 -26.79 23.01
CA THR A 720 14.60 -25.56 22.41
C THR A 720 15.97 -25.71 21.77
N ASN A 721 16.75 -26.72 22.15
CA ASN A 721 18.15 -26.87 21.74
C ASN A 721 18.38 -27.61 20.41
N TYR A 722 17.45 -28.45 19.95
CA TYR A 722 17.60 -29.11 18.65
C TYR A 722 17.05 -28.17 17.53
N LEU A 723 16.19 -27.18 17.86
CA LEU A 723 15.47 -26.28 16.92
C LEU A 723 16.29 -25.17 16.23
N ASN A 724 17.38 -24.71 16.82
CA ASN A 724 18.04 -23.46 16.41
C ASN A 724 19.09 -23.60 15.30
N ASN A 725 19.43 -24.83 14.86
CA ASN A 725 20.46 -25.06 13.82
C ASN A 725 19.90 -25.43 12.44
N LYS A 726 18.57 -25.30 12.24
CA LYS A 726 17.83 -25.61 11.01
C LYS A 726 16.68 -24.60 10.83
N ASP A 727 16.14 -24.49 9.62
CA ASP A 727 15.03 -23.60 9.22
C ASP A 727 13.91 -23.49 10.29
N THR A 728 13.73 -22.28 10.83
CA THR A 728 12.83 -21.95 11.95
C THR A 728 11.35 -21.84 11.57
N SER A 729 11.02 -22.04 10.28
CA SER A 729 9.64 -22.29 9.82
C SER A 729 9.12 -23.68 10.23
N LYS A 730 9.99 -24.55 10.78
CA LYS A 730 9.69 -25.93 11.20
C LYS A 730 10.05 -26.21 12.66
N VAL A 731 9.66 -25.30 13.55
CA VAL A 731 9.99 -25.31 14.99
C VAL A 731 9.37 -26.49 15.81
N TRP A 732 8.81 -27.49 15.16
CA TRP A 732 8.13 -28.61 15.82
C TRP A 732 8.86 -29.95 15.66
N GLU A 733 9.92 -30.04 14.85
CA GLU A 733 10.68 -31.29 14.66
C GLU A 733 11.72 -31.53 15.74
N TYR A 734 12.09 -30.50 16.52
CA TYR A 734 13.34 -30.55 17.27
C TYR A 734 13.23 -30.63 18.80
N THR A 735 12.28 -31.44 19.27
CA THR A 735 11.93 -31.53 20.69
C THR A 735 12.97 -32.24 21.57
N TYR A 736 13.81 -33.11 21.02
CA TYR A 736 14.89 -33.84 21.72
C TYR A 736 15.93 -34.25 20.66
N ARG A 737 17.23 -34.01 20.87
CA ARG A 737 18.31 -34.87 20.33
C ARG A 737 19.57 -34.80 21.21
N ILE A 738 19.92 -35.93 21.83
CA ILE A 738 21.15 -36.17 22.61
C ILE A 738 22.20 -36.70 21.63
N GLU A 739 23.33 -36.03 21.42
CA GLU A 739 24.51 -36.64 20.81
C GLU A 739 25.81 -36.08 21.44
N GLU A 740 26.31 -36.82 22.43
CA GLU A 740 27.68 -36.93 23.00
C GLU A 740 28.63 -35.73 23.29
N ALA A 741 29.50 -35.97 24.27
CA ALA A 741 30.44 -35.02 24.87
C ALA A 741 31.66 -34.73 23.98
N ALA A 742 31.98 -33.45 23.77
CA ALA A 742 33.30 -33.04 23.27
C ALA A 742 33.79 -31.74 23.94
N SER A 743 35.11 -31.69 24.07
CA SER A 743 35.93 -31.00 25.05
C SER A 743 36.10 -29.49 24.87
N SER A 744 36.23 -28.84 26.04
CA SER A 744 36.98 -27.63 26.40
C SER A 744 37.48 -26.68 25.29
N GLU A 745 37.15 -25.40 25.52
CA GLU A 745 37.83 -24.17 25.05
C GLU A 745 37.36 -23.55 23.74
N SER A 746 36.26 -22.78 23.81
CA SER A 746 36.26 -21.31 23.72
C SER A 746 34.86 -20.81 23.31
N ALA A 747 34.01 -20.58 24.32
CA ALA A 747 32.71 -19.95 24.16
C ALA A 747 32.79 -18.50 24.65
N SER A 748 32.35 -17.56 23.81
CA SER A 748 31.85 -16.27 24.27
C SER A 748 30.57 -15.96 23.52
N VAL A 749 29.45 -15.95 24.24
CA VAL A 749 28.16 -15.41 23.77
C VAL A 749 27.52 -14.59 24.90
N ILE A 750 27.24 -13.34 24.57
CA ILE A 750 26.32 -12.40 25.23
C ILE A 750 24.95 -12.62 24.59
N SER A 751 23.88 -12.61 25.39
CA SER A 751 22.48 -12.72 24.95
C SER A 751 21.76 -11.38 25.00
N ASP A 752 20.87 -11.18 24.02
CA ASP A 752 19.54 -10.58 24.15
C ASP A 752 18.74 -10.75 22.83
N GLY A 753 17.40 -10.83 22.94
CA GLY A 753 16.47 -10.78 21.81
C GLY A 753 15.87 -12.13 21.36
N GLY A 754 14.56 -12.37 21.41
CA GLY A 754 13.45 -11.47 21.69
C GLY A 754 12.15 -12.27 21.77
N GLY A 755 11.70 -12.44 23.01
CA GLY A 755 10.39 -12.96 23.42
C GLY A 755 10.28 -12.69 24.92
N ILE A 756 9.82 -11.49 25.29
CA ILE A 756 9.98 -10.94 26.64
C ILE A 756 8.72 -11.21 27.48
N VAL A 757 8.90 -12.06 28.49
CA VAL A 757 8.11 -12.10 29.72
C VAL A 757 8.22 -10.73 30.42
N PRO A 758 7.12 -10.04 30.78
CA PRO A 758 7.21 -8.76 31.48
C PRO A 758 7.92 -8.91 32.85
N PRO A 759 8.65 -7.87 33.31
CA PRO A 759 9.46 -7.95 34.51
C PRO A 759 8.57 -8.02 35.75
N ILE A 760 8.83 -9.00 36.63
CA ILE A 760 8.42 -8.90 38.03
C ILE A 760 9.59 -8.25 38.77
N SER A 761 9.46 -6.96 39.06
CA SER A 761 10.42 -6.19 39.85
C SER A 761 10.29 -6.53 41.34
N ILE A 762 11.17 -7.38 41.86
CA ILE A 762 11.65 -7.33 43.25
C ILE A 762 13.16 -7.63 43.26
N SER A 763 13.86 -6.84 44.05
CA SER A 763 15.31 -6.62 44.15
C SER A 763 16.21 -7.85 44.29
N THR A 764 17.34 -7.79 43.57
CA THR A 764 18.69 -8.32 43.87
C THR A 764 18.80 -9.75 44.41
N THR A 765 19.20 -10.63 43.49
CA THR A 765 19.85 -11.96 43.60
C THR A 765 20.58 -12.29 44.91
N ASP A 766 20.50 -13.55 45.35
CA ASP A 766 21.45 -14.17 46.29
C ASP A 766 22.63 -14.86 45.55
N GLU A 767 23.60 -15.32 46.33
CA GLU A 767 24.99 -15.55 45.94
C GLU A 767 25.26 -16.80 45.08
N LYS A 768 24.25 -17.50 44.54
CA LYS A 768 24.45 -18.85 43.96
C LYS A 768 23.80 -19.06 42.60
N GLY A 769 24.30 -18.40 41.56
CA GLY A 769 23.93 -18.71 40.16
C GLY A 769 23.98 -20.22 39.85
N ASN A 770 22.82 -20.88 39.84
CA ASN A 770 22.74 -22.35 39.81
C ASN A 770 22.97 -22.93 38.39
N VAL A 771 23.72 -24.03 38.34
CA VAL A 771 24.09 -24.86 37.18
C VAL A 771 23.43 -26.24 37.31
N ILE A 772 23.01 -26.86 36.20
CA ILE A 772 22.46 -28.24 36.16
C ILE A 772 23.55 -29.25 36.57
N SER A 773 23.33 -30.04 37.63
CA SER A 773 24.28 -31.09 38.05
C SER A 773 24.00 -32.42 37.35
N SER A 774 25.04 -33.22 37.08
CA SER A 774 24.95 -34.55 36.44
C SER A 774 24.10 -35.54 37.25
N SER A 775 24.01 -35.35 38.57
CA SER A 775 23.18 -36.15 39.48
C SER A 775 21.67 -35.89 39.34
N ASP A 776 21.28 -34.70 38.85
CA ASP A 776 19.87 -34.34 38.68
C ASP A 776 19.25 -35.06 37.47
N LEU A 777 20.03 -35.24 36.39
CA LEU A 777 19.64 -36.03 35.22
C LEU A 777 19.38 -37.50 35.57
N ASN A 778 20.22 -38.08 36.43
CA ASN A 778 20.11 -39.48 36.84
C ASN A 778 18.99 -39.74 37.86
N SER A 779 18.53 -38.71 38.57
CA SER A 779 17.42 -38.82 39.53
C SER A 779 16.07 -38.45 38.92
N GLY A 780 16.03 -38.03 37.65
CA GLY A 780 14.83 -37.61 36.95
C GLY A 780 14.35 -36.23 37.36
N TYR A 781 15.26 -35.30 37.66
CA TYR A 781 14.91 -33.92 38.06
C TYR A 781 15.67 -32.89 37.22
N ILE A 782 15.05 -31.75 36.85
CA ILE A 782 15.74 -30.65 36.15
C ILE A 782 15.45 -29.28 36.78
N TYR A 783 16.39 -28.34 36.67
CA TYR A 783 16.22 -26.93 37.03
C TYR A 783 15.88 -26.09 35.78
N PRO A 784 14.70 -25.46 35.68
CA PRO A 784 14.35 -24.68 34.47
C PRO A 784 14.96 -23.26 34.44
N SER A 785 16.27 -23.09 34.21
CA SER A 785 16.93 -21.78 34.36
C SER A 785 16.59 -20.74 33.26
N LEU A 786 16.35 -19.49 33.66
CA LEU A 786 16.51 -18.30 32.81
C LEU A 786 17.78 -17.55 33.24
N ILE A 787 18.74 -17.39 32.32
CA ILE A 787 19.98 -16.62 32.56
C ILE A 787 19.75 -15.16 32.18
N ASP A 788 19.98 -14.31 33.19
CA ASP A 788 20.11 -12.85 33.20
C ASP A 788 21.11 -12.34 32.16
N LEU A 789 20.87 -11.22 31.48
CA LEU A 789 21.94 -10.35 30.96
C LEU A 789 21.41 -8.96 30.55
N LYS A 790 21.91 -7.96 31.28
CA LYS A 790 21.83 -6.52 30.99
C LYS A 790 22.63 -6.17 29.73
N ARG A 791 22.02 -5.49 28.76
CA ARG A 791 22.22 -4.05 28.48
C ARG A 791 21.39 -3.56 27.32
#